data_AF-A0A517WX40-F1
#
_entry.id   AF-A0A517WX40-F1
#
_cell.length_a   1.000
_cell.length_b   1.000
_cell.length_c   1.000
_cell.angle_alpha   90.00
_cell.angle_beta   90.00
_cell.angle_gamma   90.00
#
_symmetry.space_group_name_H-M   'P 1'
#
loop_
_entity.id
_entity.type
_entity.pdbx_description
1 polymer ?
#
loop_
_entity_poly.entity_id
_entity_poly.type
_entity_poly.pdbx_seq_one_letter_code
_entity_poly.pdbx_strand_id
1 'polypeptide(L)'
;MLNRQEKIAIIFDHITRPETTGLYCLRALQELADVTHFHPEQLANSDFASFDLVLHIDDGLRYRLPTFKCRSAYWAIDTHLDFDWALQRSQLFDFVFTAQRDGADQLQQAGIENAQWLPLACDPEIHGRKKVAAQYDLSFVGNSFPGERDKLLKLLSEKYPHSYFGQADYREMSTIYSGAKIVFNRSLKNDINMRVFETIASGALLITNDLSENGLSTLFQNKKHLVTYRDADELIKVIDHYLKHAEERKHIASAGYTEVLAHHTYRNRMQEILNTVEGMSDKSPTSKSLVSQRVLSPDSAARPFKSRSYFEFSRPEVQALVPLSAKRILDIGCGTGRLGEGLKERQKCHVTGIELDETAANQTKKRLDKVVIQNVADVDFHFPENQFDCIVCADILEHLREPGDLLKKIRSWLSSDGSLVISIPNVRHHSVITSLLAGNWTYESAGLLDDDHVRFFTRREMEKLLFRTGFNVDQIQSVCGPGDEDRKQSGDVRQLNISGLQVTAKTEAEANEFFTYQYLLRAVPAKRREDKLTSIIVVTHNQLSYTHQCVESIQLRTGEPYELIFIDNGSTDGTPEYLQSIAGATVILNEENRGFPAAVNQGIEAAQGDNVLLLNNDTIVTTGWLRHMLDALESDKTIGLVGPCSNNISGPQQVPVDYLQLNELDGFAWDRGNALSGSVTDLDRLVGFCMLIKREVIEQIGRFDEQFGMGNFEDDDFCRRAQAVGFRTVVAEASFIHHFASVTFKATGVNFSKLMQENQQKYENKWATQNTTPNQDHCSRLSLCMIVRDNERTIHDALSSIKPWVDEMIVVDTGSRDRTPEIAGELGAQVFHFPWCDDFSAARNKSLKHATGDWLFWMDSDDTISEEQGCKLRELIDRSHQENILGYVMQVHCPTNSANGQHQDMTVVDHIKLFRNRPDLQFEHRIHEQIIPAIRRANGDVAWTDIFVTHSGSDQTEQGQQRKLERDFRLLHLDLDDRPDHPFVLFNLGMTYADANQYETAIRHLERCLEVSSPQESHVRKAYALLVSSLQRLSRHSDGEKICQHGLGFYPDDPELLFRSAMLHHHFGRLDEAETAYRSILDHNSDRHFSSTDQGIFGFKTYHNLAVVLADKKRWREAASVWEQITQEEPNFIPAWRGLAEMYQHLKDEKGMLKLMNALNQHPQINQEDVLDGPLSAATHSTA
;
A
#
# COMPACT_ATOMS: atom_id res chain seq x y z
N MET A 1 -40.16 50.50 15.94
CA MET A 1 -39.28 50.53 14.75
C MET A 1 -38.98 49.08 14.43
N LEU A 2 -39.35 48.60 13.24
CA LEU A 2 -39.14 47.21 12.83
C LEU A 2 -37.62 46.94 12.77
N ASN A 3 -37.12 46.02 13.59
CA ASN A 3 -35.72 45.57 13.58
C ASN A 3 -35.41 45.03 12.19
N ARG A 4 -34.56 45.74 11.45
CA ARG A 4 -33.95 45.22 10.23
C ARG A 4 -32.98 44.12 10.67
N GLN A 5 -33.24 42.85 10.34
CA GLN A 5 -32.24 41.79 10.49
C GLN A 5 -31.05 42.15 9.61
N GLU A 6 -29.84 42.14 10.19
CA GLU A 6 -28.60 42.38 9.45
C GLU A 6 -28.42 41.31 8.36
N LYS A 7 -27.99 41.73 7.17
CA LYS A 7 -27.65 40.85 6.06
C LYS A 7 -26.16 40.50 6.11
N ILE A 8 -25.85 39.22 6.27
CA ILE A 8 -24.49 38.74 6.44
C ILE A 8 -24.10 37.83 5.28
N ALA A 9 -22.95 38.10 4.66
CA ALA A 9 -22.29 37.17 3.75
C ALA A 9 -21.26 36.37 4.54
N ILE A 10 -21.38 35.05 4.57
CA ILE A 10 -20.37 34.17 5.17
C ILE A 10 -19.58 33.45 4.08
N ILE A 11 -18.26 33.41 4.22
CA ILE A 11 -17.34 32.84 3.25
C ILE A 11 -16.59 31.68 3.92
N PHE A 12 -16.64 30.51 3.28
CA PHE A 12 -15.81 29.34 3.54
C PHE A 12 -16.08 28.30 2.44
N ASP A 13 -15.20 27.30 2.30
CA ASP A 13 -15.39 26.19 1.36
C ASP A 13 -15.72 24.89 2.11
N HIS A 14 -16.92 24.35 1.86
CA HIS A 14 -17.30 23.01 2.32
C HIS A 14 -17.41 21.97 1.20
N ILE A 15 -17.10 22.33 -0.04
CA ILE A 15 -16.99 21.37 -1.15
C ILE A 15 -15.63 20.70 -1.06
N THR A 16 -14.56 21.50 -0.98
CA THR A 16 -13.19 21.01 -0.86
C THR A 16 -12.87 20.54 0.56
N ARG A 17 -13.51 21.14 1.57
CA ARG A 17 -13.36 20.81 3.00
C ARG A 17 -14.72 20.54 3.65
N PRO A 18 -15.31 19.35 3.45
CA PRO A 18 -16.65 19.02 3.95
C PRO A 18 -16.83 19.18 5.46
N GLU A 19 -15.74 19.10 6.24
CA GLU A 19 -15.73 19.14 7.71
C GLU A 19 -15.17 20.47 8.26
N THR A 20 -15.54 21.60 7.68
CA THR A 20 -15.08 22.93 8.12
C THR A 20 -15.91 23.51 9.26
N THR A 21 -15.26 24.22 10.19
CA THR A 21 -15.90 25.03 11.24
C THR A 21 -16.90 26.05 10.67
N GLY A 22 -16.73 26.44 9.40
CA GLY A 22 -17.65 27.30 8.67
C GLY A 22 -19.10 26.77 8.67
N LEU A 23 -19.32 25.46 8.60
CA LEU A 23 -20.66 24.87 8.64
C LEU A 23 -21.37 25.12 9.98
N TYR A 24 -20.66 24.97 11.10
CA TYR A 24 -21.22 25.23 12.43
C TYR A 24 -21.53 26.71 12.63
N CYS A 25 -20.65 27.58 12.09
CA CYS A 25 -20.86 29.03 12.11
C CYS A 25 -22.08 29.43 11.27
N LEU A 26 -22.23 28.86 10.07
CA LEU A 26 -23.38 29.10 9.19
C LEU A 26 -24.69 28.75 9.88
N ARG A 27 -24.80 27.54 10.45
CA ARG A 27 -26.00 27.09 11.18
C ARG A 27 -26.33 28.02 12.34
N ALA A 28 -25.33 28.36 13.14
CA ALA A 28 -25.48 29.27 14.27
C ALA A 28 -25.90 30.69 13.85
N LEU A 29 -25.36 31.22 12.75
CA LEU A 29 -25.70 32.56 12.24
C LEU A 29 -27.09 32.62 11.62
N GLN A 30 -27.57 31.53 11.01
CA GLN A 30 -28.93 31.46 10.45
C GLN A 30 -30.02 31.64 11.52
N GLU A 31 -29.71 31.36 12.80
CA GLU A 31 -30.61 31.68 13.93
C GLU A 31 -30.57 33.15 14.37
N LEU A 32 -29.52 33.88 13.99
CA LEU A 32 -29.23 35.24 14.49
C LEU A 32 -29.52 36.33 13.45
N ALA A 33 -29.34 36.05 12.16
CA ALA A 33 -29.34 37.04 11.08
C ALA A 33 -29.82 36.46 9.73
N ASP A 34 -29.97 37.32 8.72
CA ASP A 34 -30.23 36.90 7.33
C ASP A 34 -28.88 36.60 6.65
N VAL A 35 -28.58 35.32 6.40
CA VAL A 35 -27.23 34.86 6.03
C VAL A 35 -27.20 34.25 4.63
N THR A 36 -26.23 34.66 3.82
CA THR A 36 -25.91 34.03 2.54
C THR A 36 -24.50 33.45 2.59
N HIS A 37 -24.36 32.16 2.29
CA HIS A 37 -23.06 31.49 2.19
C HIS A 37 -22.50 31.61 0.77
N PHE A 38 -21.20 31.89 0.67
CA PHE A 38 -20.46 31.98 -0.60
C PHE A 38 -19.28 31.03 -0.61
N HIS A 39 -19.18 30.25 -1.69
CA HIS A 39 -17.98 29.48 -2.02
C HIS A 39 -16.91 30.36 -2.68
N PRO A 40 -15.61 29.99 -2.58
CA PRO A 40 -14.51 30.73 -3.20
C PRO A 40 -14.71 31.05 -4.69
N GLU A 41 -15.30 30.12 -5.44
CA GLU A 41 -15.57 30.24 -6.87
C GLU A 41 -16.58 31.34 -7.21
N GLN A 42 -17.47 31.67 -6.27
CA GLN A 42 -18.55 32.64 -6.45
C GLN A 42 -18.10 34.07 -6.13
N LEU A 43 -16.96 34.24 -5.46
CA LEU A 43 -16.54 35.53 -4.91
C LEU A 43 -16.24 36.59 -5.98
N ALA A 44 -15.72 36.19 -7.14
CA ALA A 44 -15.33 37.13 -8.19
C ALA A 44 -16.50 37.88 -8.83
N ASN A 45 -17.70 37.27 -8.82
CA ASN A 45 -18.90 37.78 -9.50
C ASN A 45 -19.99 38.27 -8.53
N SER A 46 -19.72 38.31 -7.23
CA SER A 46 -20.71 38.60 -6.19
C SER A 46 -20.68 40.07 -5.76
N ASP A 47 -21.86 40.68 -5.62
CA ASP A 47 -21.99 42.05 -5.11
C ASP A 47 -22.08 42.05 -3.58
N PHE A 48 -20.94 42.23 -2.91
CA PHE A 48 -20.88 42.30 -1.45
C PHE A 48 -21.40 43.62 -0.88
N ALA A 49 -21.65 44.65 -1.71
CA ALA A 49 -22.09 45.96 -1.22
C ALA A 49 -23.53 45.95 -0.65
N SER A 50 -24.33 44.91 -0.95
CA SER A 50 -25.68 44.75 -0.41
C SER A 50 -25.73 44.14 0.99
N PHE A 51 -24.60 43.70 1.54
CA PHE A 51 -24.50 43.09 2.86
C PHE A 51 -24.06 44.11 3.92
N ASP A 52 -24.54 43.93 5.14
CA ASP A 52 -24.18 44.75 6.29
C ASP A 52 -22.83 44.29 6.89
N LEU A 53 -22.49 42.99 6.79
CA LEU A 53 -21.24 42.38 7.21
C LEU A 53 -20.81 41.24 6.27
N VAL A 54 -19.51 41.14 5.98
CA VAL A 54 -18.87 39.95 5.41
C VAL A 54 -18.06 39.26 6.49
N LEU A 55 -18.30 37.97 6.73
CA LEU A 55 -17.58 37.15 7.69
C LEU A 55 -16.86 36.01 6.96
N HIS A 56 -15.54 36.01 7.01
CA HIS A 56 -14.72 34.91 6.53
C HIS A 56 -14.35 33.98 7.68
N ILE A 57 -14.72 32.71 7.57
CA ILE A 57 -14.30 31.66 8.51
C ILE A 57 -13.13 30.92 7.88
N ASP A 58 -12.05 30.78 8.63
CA ASP A 58 -10.90 30.02 8.14
C ASP A 58 -11.29 28.55 7.91
N ASP A 59 -10.99 28.06 6.70
CA ASP A 59 -11.23 26.70 6.24
C ASP A 59 -9.91 25.98 5.87
N GLY A 60 -8.76 26.62 6.13
CA GLY A 60 -7.43 26.11 5.81
C GLY A 60 -7.10 26.11 4.31
N LEU A 61 -7.93 26.70 3.46
CA LEU A 61 -7.69 26.79 2.02
C LEU A 61 -7.21 28.17 1.58
N ARG A 62 -6.47 28.19 0.47
CA ARG A 62 -5.83 29.39 -0.07
C ARG A 62 -6.50 29.87 -1.34
N TYR A 63 -7.44 30.81 -1.19
CA TYR A 63 -8.12 31.47 -2.31
C TYR A 63 -8.09 33.00 -2.20
N ARG A 64 -8.27 33.68 -3.35
CA ARG A 64 -8.25 35.14 -3.44
C ARG A 64 -9.58 35.70 -2.93
N LEU A 65 -9.51 36.75 -2.11
CA LEU A 65 -10.69 37.48 -1.65
C LEU A 65 -10.81 38.81 -2.42
N PRO A 66 -12.03 39.24 -2.76
CA PRO A 66 -12.27 40.56 -3.30
C PRO A 66 -12.13 41.63 -2.20
N THR A 67 -12.03 42.90 -2.59
CA THR A 67 -12.09 44.01 -1.65
C THR A 67 -13.54 44.25 -1.22
N PHE A 68 -13.82 44.16 0.07
CA PHE A 68 -15.16 44.40 0.61
C PHE A 68 -15.42 45.89 0.81
N LYS A 69 -16.62 46.36 0.46
CA LYS A 69 -17.06 47.76 0.65
C LYS A 69 -17.97 47.95 1.87
N CYS A 70 -18.36 46.86 2.51
CA CYS A 70 -19.09 46.79 3.77
C CYS A 70 -18.12 46.45 4.91
N ARG A 71 -18.61 46.37 6.15
CA ARG A 71 -17.81 45.86 7.27
C ARG A 71 -17.38 44.42 6.99
N SER A 72 -16.18 44.08 7.42
CA SER A 72 -15.59 42.77 7.16
C SER A 72 -14.92 42.19 8.41
N ALA A 73 -15.15 40.92 8.69
CA ALA A 73 -14.57 40.19 9.81
C ALA A 73 -13.92 38.89 9.34
N TYR A 74 -12.80 38.51 9.94
CA TYR A 74 -12.13 37.23 9.69
C TYR A 74 -11.90 36.50 11.01
N TRP A 75 -12.34 35.24 11.08
CA TRP A 75 -12.05 34.35 12.19
C TRP A 75 -10.94 33.39 11.78
N ALA A 76 -9.70 33.71 12.18
CA ALA A 76 -8.51 32.92 11.92
C ALA A 76 -8.48 31.68 12.85
N ILE A 77 -8.32 30.51 12.24
CA ILE A 77 -8.25 29.22 12.95
C ILE A 77 -6.90 28.60 12.64
N ASP A 78 -6.32 27.92 13.63
CA ASP A 78 -5.02 27.24 13.52
C ASP A 78 -3.84 28.17 13.19
N THR A 79 -3.84 29.36 13.80
CA THR A 79 -2.75 30.35 13.65
C THR A 79 -1.38 29.79 14.09
N HIS A 80 -1.36 28.72 14.87
CA HIS A 80 -0.16 28.03 15.31
C HIS A 80 0.47 27.13 14.22
N LEU A 81 -0.26 26.81 13.15
CA LEU A 81 0.23 26.03 12.01
C LEU A 81 0.82 26.93 10.92
N ASP A 82 0.17 28.05 10.60
CA ASP A 82 0.59 28.97 9.54
C ASP A 82 0.29 30.44 9.91
N PHE A 83 1.14 31.00 10.77
CA PHE A 83 0.97 32.36 11.28
C PHE A 83 1.10 33.43 10.18
N ASP A 84 2.03 33.25 9.24
CA ASP A 84 2.28 34.24 8.18
C ASP A 84 1.05 34.39 7.26
N TRP A 85 0.40 33.28 6.95
CA TRP A 85 -0.87 33.30 6.22
C TRP A 85 -1.98 34.02 6.97
N ALA A 86 -2.16 33.67 8.26
CA ALA A 86 -3.16 34.32 9.10
C ALA A 86 -2.91 35.83 9.17
N LEU A 87 -1.65 36.27 9.32
CA LEU A 87 -1.27 37.68 9.33
C LEU A 87 -1.59 38.39 8.01
N GLN A 88 -1.22 37.81 6.87
CA GLN A 88 -1.52 38.38 5.55
C GLN A 88 -3.03 38.49 5.33
N ARG A 89 -3.78 37.48 5.75
CA ARG A 89 -5.24 37.46 5.62
C ARG A 89 -5.89 38.50 6.52
N SER A 90 -5.48 38.59 7.79
CA SER A 90 -5.97 39.54 8.78
C SER A 90 -5.84 41.01 8.33
N GLN A 91 -4.85 41.35 7.51
CA GLN A 91 -4.67 42.70 6.97
C GLN A 91 -5.81 43.15 6.03
N LEU A 92 -6.63 42.22 5.53
CA LEU A 92 -7.70 42.49 4.58
C LEU A 92 -9.06 42.80 5.23
N PHE A 93 -9.17 42.65 6.55
CA PHE A 93 -10.45 42.72 7.27
C PHE A 93 -10.48 43.82 8.32
N ASP A 94 -11.68 44.36 8.58
CA ASP A 94 -11.90 45.40 9.59
C ASP A 94 -11.92 44.87 11.02
N PHE A 95 -12.22 43.57 11.19
CA PHE A 95 -12.26 42.88 12.48
C PHE A 95 -11.56 41.52 12.33
N VAL A 96 -10.77 41.15 13.34
CA VAL A 96 -10.02 39.89 13.32
C VAL A 96 -10.23 39.18 14.64
N PHE A 97 -10.65 37.93 14.56
CA PHE A 97 -10.80 37.02 15.68
C PHE A 97 -9.85 35.85 15.51
N THR A 98 -9.30 35.29 16.59
CA THR A 98 -8.43 34.12 16.53
C THR A 98 -8.91 33.02 17.45
N ALA A 99 -8.91 31.78 16.97
CA ALA A 99 -9.21 30.60 17.79
C ALA A 99 -8.17 30.40 18.91
N GLN A 100 -6.88 30.58 18.57
CA GLN A 100 -5.77 30.49 19.51
C GLN A 100 -5.44 31.85 20.14
N ARG A 101 -5.22 31.87 21.46
CA ARG A 101 -4.95 33.12 22.21
C ARG A 101 -3.59 33.71 21.86
N ASP A 102 -2.55 32.88 21.82
CA ASP A 102 -1.22 33.32 21.39
C ASP A 102 -1.25 33.92 19.98
N GLY A 103 -2.13 33.42 19.11
CA GLY A 103 -2.36 33.97 17.78
C GLY A 103 -2.89 35.40 17.81
N ALA A 104 -3.84 35.72 18.69
CA ALA A 104 -4.31 37.10 18.88
C ALA A 104 -3.16 38.00 19.35
N ASP A 105 -2.42 37.56 20.37
CA ASP A 105 -1.31 38.34 20.93
C ASP A 105 -0.22 38.60 19.88
N GLN A 106 0.11 37.60 19.06
CA GLN A 106 1.07 37.72 17.97
C GLN A 106 0.57 38.64 16.85
N LEU A 107 -0.71 38.56 16.46
CA LEU A 107 -1.28 39.47 15.45
C LEU A 107 -1.33 40.92 15.94
N GLN A 108 -1.64 41.14 17.22
CA GLN A 108 -1.57 42.47 17.84
C GLN A 108 -0.14 43.03 17.80
N GLN A 109 0.86 42.20 18.15
CA GLN A 109 2.27 42.59 18.06
C GLN A 109 2.71 42.88 16.61
N ALA A 110 2.13 42.20 15.63
CA ALA A 110 2.39 42.39 14.20
C ALA A 110 1.60 43.58 13.58
N GLY A 111 0.86 44.34 14.37
CA GLY A 111 0.18 45.57 13.94
C GLY A 111 -1.30 45.44 13.60
N ILE A 112 -1.93 44.29 13.87
CA ILE A 112 -3.39 44.11 13.81
C ILE A 112 -3.97 44.44 15.20
N GLU A 113 -4.04 45.73 15.51
CA GLU A 113 -4.40 46.24 16.86
C GLU A 113 -5.75 45.75 17.41
N ASN A 114 -6.65 45.31 16.52
CA ASN A 114 -8.01 44.86 16.80
C ASN A 114 -8.17 43.33 16.78
N ALA A 115 -7.08 42.54 16.70
CA ALA A 115 -7.17 41.09 16.79
C ALA A 115 -7.63 40.66 18.21
N GLN A 116 -8.69 39.87 18.30
CA GLN A 116 -9.27 39.42 19.58
C GLN A 116 -9.26 37.90 19.67
N TRP A 117 -8.96 37.38 20.86
CA TRP A 117 -9.07 35.95 21.12
C TRP A 117 -10.55 35.55 21.24
N LEU A 118 -11.00 34.66 20.36
CA LEU A 118 -12.32 34.08 20.34
C LEU A 118 -12.17 32.56 20.16
N PRO A 119 -12.22 31.78 21.25
CA PRO A 119 -11.92 30.35 21.21
C PRO A 119 -12.98 29.59 20.41
N LEU A 120 -12.62 28.38 20.00
CA LEU A 120 -13.55 27.44 19.38
C LEU A 120 -14.73 27.10 20.31
N ALA A 121 -15.69 26.36 19.77
CA ALA A 121 -16.95 26.06 20.43
C ALA A 121 -17.52 24.72 19.96
N CYS A 122 -18.69 24.34 20.49
CA CYS A 122 -19.43 23.18 20.02
C CYS A 122 -20.74 23.57 19.31
N ASP A 123 -21.22 22.68 18.45
CA ASP A 123 -22.59 22.64 17.96
C ASP A 123 -23.37 21.61 18.80
N PRO A 124 -24.36 22.03 19.60
CA PRO A 124 -25.08 21.13 20.51
C PRO A 124 -25.84 20.00 19.83
N GLU A 125 -26.23 20.14 18.56
CA GLU A 125 -26.97 19.09 17.85
C GLU A 125 -26.02 18.03 17.28
N ILE A 126 -24.88 18.47 16.77
CA ILE A 126 -23.87 17.61 16.17
C ILE A 126 -23.02 16.95 17.25
N HIS A 127 -22.40 17.76 18.11
CA HIS A 127 -21.45 17.32 19.14
C HIS A 127 -22.10 16.89 20.45
N GLY A 128 -23.41 17.18 20.61
CA GLY A 128 -24.14 16.92 21.84
C GLY A 128 -24.28 15.44 22.19
N ARG A 129 -24.67 15.20 23.45
CA ARG A 129 -24.85 13.88 24.06
C ARG A 129 -25.80 12.97 23.26
N LYS A 130 -25.31 11.79 22.86
CA LYS A 130 -26.10 10.73 22.23
C LYS A 130 -26.57 9.70 23.26
N LYS A 131 -27.71 9.04 22.98
CA LYS A 131 -28.28 8.01 23.87
C LYS A 131 -27.62 6.65 23.62
N VAL A 132 -26.42 6.46 24.17
CA VAL A 132 -25.67 5.20 24.06
C VAL A 132 -25.22 4.70 25.43
N ALA A 133 -25.07 3.38 25.55
CA ALA A 133 -24.48 2.78 26.75
C ALA A 133 -22.98 3.08 26.80
N ALA A 134 -22.40 3.13 28.01
CA ALA A 134 -20.96 3.27 28.16
C ALA A 134 -20.27 1.99 27.64
N GLN A 135 -19.54 2.11 26.54
CA GLN A 135 -18.82 1.04 25.84
C GLN A 135 -17.32 1.08 26.12
N TYR A 136 -16.76 2.26 26.42
CA TYR A 136 -15.32 2.46 26.55
C TYR A 136 -14.94 3.05 27.92
N ASP A 137 -13.81 2.61 28.46
CA ASP A 137 -13.18 3.24 29.62
C ASP A 137 -12.53 4.58 29.23
N LEU A 138 -11.77 4.59 28.14
CA LEU A 138 -11.26 5.82 27.52
C LEU A 138 -11.64 5.91 26.04
N SER A 139 -11.75 7.13 25.53
CA SER A 139 -11.70 7.36 24.09
C SER A 139 -10.79 8.53 23.71
N PHE A 140 -10.26 8.47 22.49
CA PHE A 140 -9.66 9.59 21.77
C PHE A 140 -10.02 9.42 20.29
N VAL A 141 -10.54 10.49 19.70
CA VAL A 141 -10.82 10.57 18.26
C VAL A 141 -9.88 11.62 17.66
N GLY A 142 -9.04 11.20 16.72
CA GLY A 142 -8.10 12.10 16.07
C GLY A 142 -6.91 11.44 15.40
N ASN A 143 -6.17 12.25 14.63
CA ASN A 143 -4.95 11.81 13.97
C ASN A 143 -3.83 11.55 15.00
N SER A 144 -3.17 10.39 14.85
CA SER A 144 -1.89 10.12 15.50
C SER A 144 -0.75 10.57 14.59
N PHE A 145 0.18 11.33 15.16
CA PHE A 145 1.40 11.76 14.49
C PHE A 145 2.60 11.49 15.41
N PRO A 146 3.79 11.17 14.87
CA PRO A 146 4.99 10.96 15.67
C PRO A 146 5.22 12.14 16.64
N GLY A 147 5.26 11.88 17.94
CA GLY A 147 5.38 12.93 18.96
C GLY A 147 4.86 12.49 20.34
N GLU A 148 4.71 13.45 21.26
CA GLU A 148 4.21 13.15 22.61
C GLU A 148 2.81 12.57 22.64
N ARG A 149 1.92 13.03 21.74
CA ARG A 149 0.55 12.52 21.64
C ARG A 149 0.54 11.03 21.31
N ASP A 150 1.29 10.59 20.30
CA ASP A 150 1.37 9.17 19.91
C ASP A 150 1.97 8.30 21.03
N LYS A 151 3.00 8.81 21.72
CA LYS A 151 3.57 8.13 22.90
C LYS A 151 2.54 7.92 24.00
N LEU A 152 1.73 8.94 24.29
CA LEU A 152 0.66 8.84 25.30
C LEU A 152 -0.47 7.92 24.84
N LEU A 153 -0.87 7.96 23.56
CA LEU A 153 -1.90 7.07 23.04
C LEU A 153 -1.49 5.60 23.12
N LYS A 154 -0.24 5.27 22.78
CA LYS A 154 0.32 3.91 22.95
C LYS A 154 0.34 3.47 24.40
N LEU A 155 0.82 4.34 25.30
CA LEU A 155 0.82 4.07 26.74
C LEU A 155 -0.60 3.81 27.28
N LEU A 156 -1.58 4.60 26.84
CA LEU A 156 -2.97 4.45 27.25
C LEU A 156 -3.62 3.21 26.63
N SER A 157 -3.31 2.85 25.39
CA SER A 157 -3.84 1.64 24.73
C SER A 157 -3.36 0.36 25.39
N GLU A 158 -2.10 0.33 25.81
CA GLU A 158 -1.53 -0.80 26.54
C GLU A 158 -2.15 -0.93 27.94
N LYS A 159 -2.32 0.19 28.65
CA LYS A 159 -2.81 0.16 30.04
C LYS A 159 -4.32 -0.02 30.16
N TYR A 160 -5.10 0.46 29.18
CA TYR A 160 -6.56 0.45 29.22
C TYR A 160 -7.12 -0.22 27.95
N PRO A 161 -7.16 -1.56 27.89
CA PRO A 161 -7.51 -2.30 26.67
C PRO A 161 -8.98 -2.13 26.24
N HIS A 162 -9.86 -1.67 27.14
CA HIS A 162 -11.26 -1.34 26.84
C HIS A 162 -11.41 0.13 26.41
N SER A 163 -10.55 0.60 25.50
CA SER A 163 -10.54 1.99 25.05
C SER A 163 -10.64 2.11 23.53
N TYR A 164 -11.21 3.22 23.06
CA TYR A 164 -11.26 3.55 21.64
C TYR A 164 -10.21 4.61 21.30
N PHE A 165 -9.21 4.28 20.49
CA PHE A 165 -8.22 5.23 19.99
C PHE A 165 -8.13 5.13 18.48
N GLY A 166 -8.58 6.16 17.77
CA GLY A 166 -8.62 6.10 16.31
C GLY A 166 -9.15 7.37 15.66
N GLN A 167 -9.38 7.30 14.36
CA GLN A 167 -10.11 8.31 13.60
C GLN A 167 -11.57 7.88 13.48
N ALA A 168 -12.48 8.85 13.56
CA ALA A 168 -13.90 8.64 13.36
C ALA A 168 -14.47 9.86 12.64
N ASP A 169 -15.49 9.64 11.82
CA ASP A 169 -16.27 10.70 11.21
C ASP A 169 -16.95 11.57 12.30
N TYR A 170 -17.23 12.83 12.01
CA TYR A 170 -17.81 13.78 12.97
C TYR A 170 -19.19 13.32 13.49
N ARG A 171 -19.95 12.54 12.70
CA ARG A 171 -21.24 11.97 13.15
C ARG A 171 -21.04 10.85 14.17
N GLU A 172 -20.02 10.02 13.98
CA GLU A 172 -19.66 8.92 14.88
C GLU A 172 -18.91 9.40 16.13
N MET A 173 -18.12 10.47 16.01
CA MET A 173 -17.31 11.04 17.09
C MET A 173 -18.14 11.35 18.33
N SER A 174 -19.29 12.02 18.16
CA SER A 174 -20.21 12.34 19.27
C SER A 174 -20.76 11.08 19.96
N THR A 175 -20.98 10.00 19.21
CA THR A 175 -21.44 8.71 19.70
C THR A 175 -20.34 8.00 20.49
N ILE A 176 -19.10 8.00 19.97
CA ILE A 176 -17.92 7.43 20.64
C ILE A 176 -17.65 8.16 21.95
N TYR A 177 -17.65 9.49 21.94
CA TYR A 177 -17.46 10.28 23.15
C TYR A 177 -18.59 10.04 24.16
N SER A 178 -19.85 10.03 23.71
CA SER A 178 -21.00 9.73 24.57
C SER A 178 -20.96 8.31 25.17
N GLY A 179 -20.33 7.37 24.47
CA GLY A 179 -20.10 5.98 24.90
C GLY A 179 -18.86 5.80 25.78
N ALA A 180 -18.04 6.83 25.99
CA ALA A 180 -16.82 6.73 26.81
C ALA A 180 -17.05 7.25 28.23
N LYS A 181 -16.40 6.60 29.22
CA LYS A 181 -16.38 7.11 30.60
C LYS A 181 -15.50 8.35 30.70
N ILE A 182 -14.35 8.34 30.03
CA ILE A 182 -13.36 9.40 29.99
C ILE A 182 -12.97 9.63 28.54
N VAL A 183 -12.79 10.88 28.14
CA VAL A 183 -12.19 11.23 26.84
C VAL A 183 -10.85 11.91 27.11
N PHE A 184 -9.81 11.37 26.47
CA PHE A 184 -8.45 11.88 26.55
C PHE A 184 -8.20 12.95 25.48
N ASN A 185 -7.53 14.04 25.85
CA ASN A 185 -7.03 15.04 24.91
C ASN A 185 -5.56 15.40 25.21
N ARG A 186 -4.80 15.60 24.13
CA ARG A 186 -3.48 16.23 24.13
C ARG A 186 -3.43 17.23 23.00
N SER A 187 -3.42 18.52 23.32
CA SER A 187 -3.28 19.63 22.37
C SER A 187 -1.93 19.63 21.63
N LEU A 188 -1.87 20.30 20.48
CA LEU A 188 -0.59 20.60 19.81
C LEU A 188 -0.11 21.97 20.30
N LYS A 189 1.20 22.14 20.51
CA LYS A 189 1.78 23.43 20.97
C LYS A 189 1.08 24.05 22.20
N ASN A 190 0.41 23.24 23.03
CA ASN A 190 -0.36 23.69 24.20
C ASN A 190 -1.46 24.72 23.88
N ASP A 191 -2.24 24.49 22.82
CA ASP A 191 -3.41 25.32 22.45
C ASP A 191 -4.77 24.71 22.86
N ILE A 192 -5.83 25.53 22.86
CA ILE A 192 -7.20 25.05 23.10
C ILE A 192 -7.84 24.67 21.77
N ASN A 193 -7.89 23.38 21.48
CA ASN A 193 -8.49 22.83 20.26
C ASN A 193 -10.00 22.54 20.40
N MET A 194 -10.66 22.21 19.29
CA MET A 194 -12.12 21.94 19.25
C MET A 194 -12.54 20.81 20.18
N ARG A 195 -11.68 19.78 20.36
CA ARG A 195 -11.99 18.59 21.17
C ARG A 195 -12.37 18.92 22.59
N VAL A 196 -11.86 20.02 23.15
CA VAL A 196 -12.24 20.47 24.48
C VAL A 196 -13.76 20.70 24.57
N PHE A 197 -14.33 21.38 23.58
CA PHE A 197 -15.74 21.73 23.55
C PHE A 197 -16.60 20.54 23.12
N GLU A 198 -16.19 19.82 22.09
CA GLU A 198 -16.93 18.67 21.53
C GLU A 198 -17.08 17.54 22.56
N THR A 199 -16.00 17.24 23.29
CA THR A 199 -16.01 16.23 24.34
C THR A 199 -16.98 16.60 25.45
N ILE A 200 -16.89 17.83 25.96
CA ILE A 200 -17.72 18.25 27.08
C ILE A 200 -19.20 18.31 26.65
N ALA A 201 -19.48 18.71 25.40
CA ALA A 201 -20.82 18.71 24.81
C ALA A 201 -21.42 17.29 24.69
N SER A 202 -20.59 16.26 24.47
CA SER A 202 -21.04 14.87 24.46
C SER A 202 -21.48 14.35 25.85
N GLY A 203 -21.11 15.06 26.92
CA GLY A 203 -21.43 14.70 28.30
C GLY A 203 -20.47 13.69 28.95
N ALA A 204 -19.32 13.42 28.34
CA ALA A 204 -18.24 12.62 28.92
C ALA A 204 -17.24 13.49 29.71
N LEU A 205 -16.49 12.87 30.63
CA LEU A 205 -15.43 13.58 31.36
C LEU A 205 -14.23 13.80 30.44
N LEU A 206 -13.89 15.06 30.17
CA LEU A 206 -12.65 15.44 29.50
C LEU A 206 -11.45 15.44 30.46
N ILE A 207 -10.38 14.74 30.06
CA ILE A 207 -9.04 14.88 30.64
C ILE A 207 -8.11 15.45 29.57
N THR A 208 -7.55 16.64 29.79
CA THR A 208 -6.67 17.35 28.84
C THR A 208 -5.36 17.79 29.49
N ASN A 209 -4.29 18.00 28.72
CA ASN A 209 -3.07 18.57 29.31
C ASN A 209 -3.34 19.96 29.91
N ASP A 210 -2.52 20.39 30.86
CA ASP A 210 -2.62 21.75 31.41
C ASP A 210 -2.41 22.78 30.29
N LEU A 211 -3.37 23.69 30.18
CA LEU A 211 -3.49 24.74 29.16
C LEU A 211 -3.80 26.09 29.82
N SER A 212 -3.50 26.22 31.11
CA SER A 212 -3.76 27.43 31.88
C SER A 212 -3.08 28.67 31.29
N GLU A 213 -1.88 28.51 30.73
CA GLU A 213 -1.13 29.59 30.04
C GLU A 213 -1.81 30.05 28.75
N ASN A 214 -2.62 29.20 28.09
CA ASN A 214 -3.29 29.51 26.83
C ASN A 214 -4.80 29.73 26.98
N GLY A 215 -5.24 30.13 28.19
CA GLY A 215 -6.59 30.60 28.46
C GLY A 215 -7.60 29.55 28.94
N LEU A 216 -7.24 28.28 29.15
CA LEU A 216 -8.21 27.25 29.54
C LEU A 216 -8.86 27.57 30.89
N SER A 217 -8.09 28.15 31.82
CA SER A 217 -8.53 28.58 33.15
C SER A 217 -9.57 29.71 33.12
N THR A 218 -9.67 30.45 32.01
CA THR A 218 -10.68 31.51 31.82
C THR A 218 -12.01 30.96 31.33
N LEU A 219 -12.01 29.76 30.71
CA LEU A 219 -13.20 29.11 30.16
C LEU A 219 -13.73 28.03 31.12
N PHE A 220 -12.84 27.24 31.71
CA PHE A 220 -13.21 26.09 32.53
C PHE A 220 -12.44 26.02 33.85
N GLN A 221 -13.12 25.53 34.90
CA GLN A 221 -12.51 25.31 36.20
C GLN A 221 -12.05 23.84 36.32
N ASN A 222 -10.75 23.64 36.58
CA ASN A 222 -10.17 22.32 36.80
C ASN A 222 -10.84 21.59 37.98
N LYS A 223 -11.12 20.29 37.82
CA LYS A 223 -11.86 19.43 38.76
C LYS A 223 -13.31 19.84 39.03
N LYS A 224 -13.85 20.78 38.26
CA LYS A 224 -15.26 21.18 38.32
C LYS A 224 -15.95 21.00 36.97
N HIS A 225 -15.34 21.45 35.88
CA HIS A 225 -15.90 21.34 34.52
C HIS A 225 -15.15 20.30 33.66
N LEU A 226 -13.84 20.16 33.89
CA LEU A 226 -12.94 19.20 33.23
C LEU A 226 -11.79 18.87 34.18
N VAL A 227 -10.90 17.95 33.79
CA VAL A 227 -9.68 17.64 34.56
C VAL A 227 -8.42 17.84 33.72
N THR A 228 -7.35 18.34 34.35
CA THR A 228 -6.05 18.57 33.70
C THR A 228 -4.93 17.68 34.25
N TYR A 229 -3.90 17.46 33.44
CA TYR A 229 -2.65 16.77 33.81
C TYR A 229 -1.43 17.50 33.25
N ARG A 230 -0.26 17.36 33.89
CA ARG A 230 1.00 18.00 33.46
C ARG A 230 1.99 17.05 32.81
N ASP A 231 1.96 15.78 33.21
CA ASP A 231 2.86 14.74 32.71
C ASP A 231 2.14 13.39 32.63
N ALA A 232 2.83 12.39 32.06
CA ALA A 232 2.28 11.04 31.86
C ALA A 232 1.94 10.35 33.20
N ASP A 233 2.73 10.56 34.25
CA ASP A 233 2.49 9.91 35.54
C ASP A 233 1.24 10.48 36.23
N GLU A 234 1.04 11.80 36.16
CA GLU A 234 -0.15 12.47 36.65
C GLU A 234 -1.38 12.08 35.83
N LEU A 235 -1.28 12.04 34.50
CA LEU A 235 -2.36 11.59 33.61
C LEU A 235 -2.90 10.22 34.03
N ILE A 236 -1.99 9.28 34.24
CA ILE A 236 -2.34 7.90 34.58
C ILE A 236 -3.00 7.82 35.97
N LYS A 237 -2.47 8.55 36.97
CA LYS A 237 -3.08 8.63 38.31
C LYS A 237 -4.49 9.22 38.26
N VAL A 238 -4.69 10.26 37.45
CA VAL A 238 -5.97 10.93 37.28
C VAL A 238 -6.98 10.00 36.60
N ILE A 239 -6.59 9.30 35.54
CA ILE A 239 -7.45 8.32 34.87
C ILE A 239 -7.86 7.20 35.85
N ASP A 240 -6.88 6.60 36.55
CA ASP A 240 -7.13 5.52 37.51
C ASP A 240 -8.09 5.97 38.63
N HIS A 241 -7.95 7.23 39.11
CA HIS A 241 -8.86 7.81 40.09
C HIS A 241 -10.28 7.93 39.54
N TYR A 242 -10.47 8.57 38.39
CA TYR A 242 -11.80 8.84 37.86
C TYR A 242 -12.51 7.61 37.28
N LEU A 243 -11.79 6.56 36.87
CA LEU A 243 -12.40 5.27 36.56
C LEU A 243 -13.02 4.62 37.81
N LYS A 244 -12.34 4.70 38.97
CA LYS A 244 -12.80 4.16 40.26
C LYS A 244 -13.90 4.99 40.93
N HIS A 245 -13.92 6.31 40.72
CA HIS A 245 -14.86 7.24 41.37
C HIS A 245 -15.96 7.72 40.41
N ALA A 246 -16.90 6.82 40.10
CA ALA A 246 -17.92 7.07 39.07
C ALA A 246 -18.85 8.26 39.34
N GLU A 247 -19.24 8.49 40.60
CA GLU A 247 -20.16 9.60 40.93
C GLU A 247 -19.46 10.97 40.86
N GLU A 248 -18.22 11.06 41.30
CA GLU A 248 -17.39 12.26 41.14
C GLU A 248 -17.18 12.59 39.66
N ARG A 249 -16.82 11.57 38.86
CA ARG A 249 -16.67 11.69 37.40
C ARG A 249 -17.93 12.22 36.72
N LYS A 250 -19.10 11.63 37.03
CA LYS A 250 -20.40 12.05 36.46
C LYS A 250 -20.76 13.48 36.88
N HIS A 251 -20.45 13.88 38.11
CA HIS A 251 -20.72 15.22 38.59
C HIS A 251 -19.92 16.27 37.80
N ILE A 252 -18.62 16.05 37.61
CA ILE A 252 -17.74 16.94 36.84
C ILE A 252 -18.19 16.99 35.37
N ALA A 253 -18.45 15.84 34.74
CA ALA A 253 -18.92 15.78 33.36
C ALA A 253 -20.26 16.52 33.16
N SER A 254 -21.20 16.38 34.10
CA SER A 254 -22.49 17.08 34.06
C SER A 254 -22.35 18.59 34.27
N ALA A 255 -21.46 19.02 35.16
CA ALA A 255 -21.19 20.45 35.38
C ALA A 255 -20.51 21.07 34.15
N GLY A 256 -19.52 20.38 33.55
CA GLY A 256 -18.90 20.78 32.29
C GLY A 256 -19.91 20.88 31.14
N TYR A 257 -20.75 19.86 30.96
CA TYR A 257 -21.80 19.85 29.93
C TYR A 257 -22.73 21.06 30.05
N THR A 258 -23.13 21.40 31.28
CA THR A 258 -23.99 22.56 31.54
C THR A 258 -23.28 23.87 31.18
N GLU A 259 -22.01 24.01 31.56
CA GLU A 259 -21.18 25.19 31.25
C GLU A 259 -21.02 25.38 29.73
N VAL A 260 -20.68 24.31 29.01
CA VAL A 260 -20.45 24.35 27.56
C VAL A 260 -21.69 24.79 26.80
N LEU A 261 -22.86 24.25 27.15
CA LEU A 261 -24.11 24.60 26.47
C LEU A 261 -24.60 26.01 26.80
N ALA A 262 -24.25 26.53 27.98
CA ALA A 262 -24.63 27.88 28.38
C ALA A 262 -23.75 28.97 27.71
N HIS A 263 -22.46 28.71 27.55
CA HIS A 263 -21.46 29.76 27.28
C HIS A 263 -20.48 29.48 26.13
N HIS A 264 -20.44 28.26 25.60
CA HIS A 264 -19.40 27.84 24.64
C HIS A 264 -19.94 27.11 23.40
N THR A 265 -21.08 27.59 22.88
CA THR A 265 -21.63 27.13 21.59
C THR A 265 -21.24 28.07 20.45
N TYR A 266 -21.27 27.58 19.20
CA TYR A 266 -21.04 28.45 18.03
C TYR A 266 -22.05 29.59 17.96
N ARG A 267 -23.28 29.39 18.44
CA ARG A 267 -24.27 30.47 18.61
C ARG A 267 -23.76 31.58 19.53
N ASN A 268 -23.09 31.24 20.63
CA ASN A 268 -22.47 32.24 21.50
C ASN A 268 -21.35 33.00 20.79
N ARG A 269 -20.48 32.29 20.05
CA ARG A 269 -19.35 32.90 19.31
C ARG A 269 -19.84 33.84 18.20
N MET A 270 -20.84 33.41 17.44
CA MET A 270 -21.43 34.24 16.38
C MET A 270 -22.10 35.49 16.97
N GLN A 271 -22.83 35.35 18.08
CA GLN A 271 -23.39 36.51 18.78
C GLN A 271 -22.30 37.47 19.29
N GLU A 272 -21.18 36.95 19.78
CA GLU A 272 -20.05 37.75 20.25
C GLU A 272 -19.34 38.52 19.13
N ILE A 273 -19.19 37.90 17.95
CA ILE A 273 -18.71 38.57 16.74
C ILE A 273 -19.65 39.72 16.37
N LEU A 274 -20.97 39.46 16.30
CA LEU A 274 -21.96 40.49 15.96
C LEU A 274 -21.96 41.64 16.96
N ASN A 275 -21.99 41.35 18.26
CA ASN A 275 -21.96 42.38 19.31
C ASN A 275 -20.68 43.23 19.24
N THR A 276 -19.53 42.62 18.93
CA THR A 276 -18.25 43.31 18.80
C THR A 276 -18.25 44.23 17.58
N VAL A 277 -18.78 43.77 16.46
CA VAL A 277 -18.91 44.56 15.22
C VAL A 277 -19.91 45.71 15.38
N GLU A 278 -21.03 45.51 16.09
CA GLU A 278 -22.04 46.54 16.38
C GLU A 278 -21.56 47.58 17.42
N GLY A 279 -20.85 47.13 18.46
CA GLY A 279 -20.41 47.93 19.61
C GLY A 279 -19.33 48.98 19.29
N MET A 280 -18.65 48.88 18.14
CA MET A 280 -17.67 49.87 17.65
C MET A 280 -18.29 50.92 16.71
N SER A 281 -19.50 51.39 17.04
CA SER A 281 -20.20 52.46 16.32
C SER A 281 -19.68 53.85 16.73
N ASP A 282 -18.59 54.33 16.11
CA ASP A 282 -18.36 55.78 15.85
C ASP A 282 -17.06 56.16 15.13
N LYS A 283 -16.33 55.22 14.52
CA LYS A 283 -15.28 55.60 13.57
C LYS A 283 -15.83 55.40 12.16
N SER A 284 -16.17 56.52 11.51
CA SER A 284 -16.24 56.60 10.05
C SER A 284 -15.10 55.78 9.45
N PRO A 285 -15.29 55.01 8.35
CA PRO A 285 -14.20 54.28 7.72
C PRO A 285 -13.12 55.31 7.42
N THR A 286 -12.08 55.35 8.24
CA THR A 286 -10.99 56.30 8.09
C THR A 286 -10.42 55.98 6.73
N SER A 287 -10.49 56.94 5.83
CA SER A 287 -9.79 56.91 4.56
C SER A 287 -8.33 56.58 4.87
N LYS A 288 -7.97 55.30 4.82
CA LYS A 288 -6.58 54.88 4.76
C LYS A 288 -6.14 55.30 3.36
N SER A 289 -5.67 56.54 3.32
CA SER A 289 -4.74 57.09 2.35
C SER A 289 -3.94 55.95 1.73
N LEU A 290 -4.06 55.85 0.41
CA LEU A 290 -3.13 55.29 -0.55
C LEU A 290 -1.68 55.22 -0.02
N VAL A 291 -1.39 54.27 0.86
CA VAL A 291 -0.10 53.60 0.84
C VAL A 291 -0.17 52.86 -0.47
N SER A 292 0.59 53.36 -1.45
CA SER A 292 0.71 52.83 -2.80
C SER A 292 0.14 51.43 -2.87
N GLN A 293 -0.99 51.27 -3.56
CA GLN A 293 -1.41 49.97 -4.08
C GLN A 293 -0.30 49.50 -5.03
N ARG A 294 0.82 49.04 -4.45
CA ARG A 294 1.46 47.82 -4.91
C ARG A 294 0.38 46.78 -4.67
N VAL A 295 -0.48 46.67 -5.68
CA VAL A 295 -1.08 45.40 -6.04
C VAL A 295 0.11 44.49 -6.25
N LEU A 296 0.61 43.92 -5.15
CA LEU A 296 1.30 42.67 -5.18
C LEU A 296 0.18 41.67 -5.46
N SER A 297 -0.08 41.43 -6.73
CA SER A 297 -0.45 40.08 -7.11
C SER A 297 0.55 39.14 -6.42
N PRO A 298 0.18 37.91 -6.06
CA PRO A 298 1.20 36.88 -5.82
C PRO A 298 2.19 36.80 -7.00
N ASP A 299 1.80 37.32 -8.18
CA ASP A 299 2.63 37.54 -9.37
C ASP A 299 3.45 38.85 -9.43
N SER A 300 3.51 39.71 -8.39
CA SER A 300 4.30 40.95 -8.50
C SER A 300 4.97 41.46 -7.23
N ALA A 301 5.21 40.61 -6.21
CA ALA A 301 6.22 40.88 -5.19
C ALA A 301 7.56 40.99 -5.90
N ALA A 302 7.86 42.20 -6.42
CA ALA A 302 8.87 42.50 -7.43
C ALA A 302 9.78 41.30 -7.67
N ARG A 303 9.29 40.35 -8.50
CA ARG A 303 10.11 39.25 -8.95
C ARG A 303 11.33 39.93 -9.54
N PRO A 304 12.56 39.53 -9.18
CA PRO A 304 13.71 40.06 -9.88
C PRO A 304 13.39 39.88 -11.37
N PHE A 305 13.24 40.99 -12.10
CA PHE A 305 12.93 40.95 -13.53
C PHE A 305 13.85 39.90 -14.12
N LYS A 306 13.31 38.77 -14.61
CA LYS A 306 14.15 37.75 -15.25
C LYS A 306 14.95 38.52 -16.29
N SER A 307 16.28 38.44 -16.17
CA SER A 307 17.19 39.31 -16.93
C SER A 307 16.81 39.30 -18.41
N ARG A 308 17.05 40.39 -19.15
CA ARG A 308 16.73 40.46 -20.59
C ARG A 308 17.23 39.25 -21.40
N SER A 309 18.29 38.58 -20.93
CA SER A 309 18.82 37.34 -21.51
C SER A 309 17.96 36.09 -21.33
N TYR A 310 17.06 36.02 -20.34
CA TYR A 310 16.21 34.84 -20.09
C TYR A 310 15.21 34.58 -21.24
N PHE A 311 14.75 35.64 -21.91
CA PHE A 311 13.76 35.54 -22.99
C PHE A 311 14.35 35.50 -24.40
N GLU A 312 15.68 35.38 -24.54
CA GLU A 312 16.39 35.44 -25.83
C GLU A 312 16.95 34.09 -26.32
N PHE A 313 16.43 32.95 -25.85
CA PHE A 313 16.88 31.63 -26.31
C PHE A 313 16.16 31.16 -27.58
N SER A 314 16.93 30.66 -28.56
CA SER A 314 16.38 30.14 -29.82
C SER A 314 15.82 28.71 -29.74
N ARG A 315 16.13 27.96 -28.68
CA ARG A 315 15.64 26.59 -28.39
C ARG A 315 15.57 25.67 -29.64
N PRO A 316 16.69 25.47 -30.38
CA PRO A 316 16.70 24.65 -31.60
C PRO A 316 16.23 23.20 -31.37
N GLU A 317 16.43 22.66 -30.17
CA GLU A 317 15.94 21.36 -29.74
C GLU A 317 14.40 21.27 -29.70
N VAL A 318 13.71 22.33 -29.24
CA VAL A 318 12.24 22.41 -29.30
C VAL A 318 11.76 22.57 -30.74
N GLN A 319 12.47 23.37 -31.54
CA GLN A 319 12.15 23.51 -32.98
C GLN A 319 12.20 22.17 -33.70
N ALA A 320 13.18 21.31 -33.39
CA ALA A 320 13.36 20.01 -34.02
C ALA A 320 12.14 19.09 -33.89
N LEU A 321 11.36 19.20 -32.80
CA LEU A 321 10.15 18.41 -32.58
C LEU A 321 8.92 18.91 -33.36
N VAL A 322 8.89 20.20 -33.72
CA VAL A 322 7.79 20.77 -34.51
C VAL A 322 7.80 20.16 -35.92
N PRO A 323 6.70 19.59 -36.42
CA PRO A 323 6.66 19.00 -37.76
C PRO A 323 6.91 20.03 -38.87
N LEU A 324 7.70 19.67 -39.90
CA LEU A 324 7.94 20.52 -41.09
C LEU A 324 6.65 20.80 -41.89
N SER A 325 5.63 19.95 -41.73
CA SER A 325 4.32 20.10 -42.35
C SER A 325 3.43 21.14 -41.64
N ALA A 326 3.73 21.53 -40.40
CA ALA A 326 2.90 22.45 -39.62
C ALA A 326 2.93 23.87 -40.22
N LYS A 327 1.76 24.42 -40.55
CA LYS A 327 1.63 25.76 -41.16
C LYS A 327 1.06 26.78 -40.20
N ARG A 328 0.22 26.37 -39.25
CA ARG A 328 -0.41 27.23 -38.23
C ARG A 328 0.09 26.78 -36.87
N ILE A 329 0.97 27.59 -36.26
CA ILE A 329 1.66 27.23 -35.02
C ILE A 329 1.25 28.20 -33.91
N LEU A 330 0.89 27.68 -32.74
CA LEU A 330 0.70 28.45 -31.52
C LEU A 330 1.91 28.24 -30.59
N ASP A 331 2.50 29.33 -30.13
CA ASP A 331 3.61 29.34 -29.17
C ASP A 331 3.11 29.95 -27.84
N ILE A 332 2.86 29.11 -26.84
CA ILE A 332 2.31 29.52 -25.54
C ILE A 332 3.48 29.87 -24.60
N GLY A 333 3.48 31.10 -24.07
CA GLY A 333 4.62 31.65 -23.33
C GLY A 333 5.81 31.98 -24.22
N CYS A 334 5.52 32.64 -25.35
CA CYS A 334 6.49 32.85 -26.44
C CYS A 334 7.65 33.80 -26.08
N GLY A 335 7.65 34.43 -24.90
CA GLY A 335 8.70 35.35 -24.45
C GLY A 335 8.89 36.50 -25.42
N THR A 336 10.12 36.73 -25.89
CA THR A 336 10.41 37.73 -26.94
C THR A 336 10.21 37.22 -28.38
N GLY A 337 9.69 36.00 -28.56
CA GLY A 337 9.35 35.43 -29.86
C GLY A 337 10.50 34.79 -30.65
N ARG A 338 11.64 34.47 -30.02
CA ARG A 338 12.81 33.86 -30.69
C ARG A 338 12.52 32.47 -31.25
N LEU A 339 11.79 31.64 -30.51
CA LEU A 339 11.41 30.30 -30.96
C LEU A 339 10.56 30.37 -32.24
N GLY A 340 9.50 31.18 -32.22
CA GLY A 340 8.65 31.40 -33.38
C GLY A 340 9.37 32.05 -34.57
N GLU A 341 10.33 32.96 -34.35
CA GLU A 341 11.20 33.51 -35.40
C GLU A 341 12.00 32.40 -36.10
N GLY A 342 12.67 31.54 -35.32
CA GLY A 342 13.42 30.40 -35.86
C GLY A 342 12.56 29.40 -36.62
N LEU A 343 11.33 29.13 -36.16
CA LEU A 343 10.38 28.28 -36.89
C LEU A 343 10.02 28.87 -38.26
N LYS A 344 9.84 30.20 -38.37
CA LYS A 344 9.54 30.89 -39.63
C LYS A 344 10.73 30.90 -40.60
N GLU A 345 11.95 30.94 -40.08
CA GLU A 345 13.17 30.79 -40.89
C GLU A 345 13.31 29.35 -41.42
N ARG A 346 12.91 28.36 -40.61
CA ARG A 346 13.01 26.93 -40.95
C ARG A 346 11.92 26.45 -41.91
N GLN A 347 10.69 26.94 -41.78
CA GLN A 347 9.55 26.50 -42.59
C GLN A 347 8.55 27.64 -42.88
N LYS A 348 7.79 27.51 -43.97
CA LYS A 348 6.75 28.49 -44.31
C LYS A 348 5.51 28.28 -43.43
N CYS A 349 5.45 29.00 -42.32
CA CYS A 349 4.36 28.93 -41.35
C CYS A 349 3.89 30.33 -40.88
N HIS A 350 2.72 30.34 -40.24
CA HIS A 350 2.14 31.45 -39.48
C HIS A 350 2.24 31.12 -38.00
N VAL A 351 2.85 31.99 -37.21
CA VAL A 351 3.05 31.78 -35.77
C VAL A 351 2.23 32.80 -34.97
N THR A 352 1.33 32.29 -34.13
CA THR A 352 0.62 33.05 -33.10
C THR A 352 1.32 32.82 -31.75
N GLY A 353 1.69 33.89 -31.04
CA GLY A 353 2.26 33.81 -29.69
C GLY A 353 1.26 34.22 -28.61
N ILE A 354 1.30 33.57 -27.45
CA ILE A 354 0.66 34.05 -26.20
C ILE A 354 1.77 34.46 -25.24
N GLU A 355 1.68 35.65 -24.67
CA GLU A 355 2.64 36.12 -23.67
C GLU A 355 1.95 37.01 -22.64
N LEU A 356 2.15 36.74 -21.34
CA LEU A 356 1.54 37.49 -20.25
C LEU A 356 2.31 38.79 -19.97
N ASP A 357 3.64 38.79 -20.10
CA ASP A 357 4.45 39.98 -19.90
C ASP A 357 4.32 40.96 -21.08
N GLU A 358 3.70 42.12 -20.84
CA GLU A 358 3.48 43.13 -21.88
C GLU A 358 4.79 43.62 -22.53
N THR A 359 5.90 43.64 -21.79
CA THR A 359 7.18 44.14 -22.29
C THR A 359 7.79 43.17 -23.31
N ALA A 360 7.78 41.87 -23.00
CA ALA A 360 8.19 40.79 -23.89
C ALA A 360 7.25 40.69 -25.10
N ALA A 361 5.93 40.70 -24.88
CA ALA A 361 4.92 40.65 -25.94
C ALA A 361 5.05 41.78 -26.97
N ASN A 362 5.38 43.01 -26.53
CA ASN A 362 5.60 44.14 -27.42
C ASN A 362 6.83 43.99 -28.33
N GLN A 363 7.85 43.24 -27.90
CA GLN A 363 8.99 42.88 -28.75
C GLN A 363 8.62 41.78 -29.75
N THR A 364 7.85 40.79 -29.29
CA THR A 364 7.33 39.66 -30.08
C THR A 364 6.49 40.10 -31.27
N LYS A 365 5.73 41.20 -31.15
CA LYS A 365 4.93 41.79 -32.26
C LYS A 365 5.74 42.13 -33.51
N LYS A 366 7.07 42.28 -33.40
CA LYS A 366 7.97 42.53 -34.54
C LYS A 366 8.42 41.26 -35.25
N ARG A 367 8.27 40.09 -34.60
CA ARG A 367 8.81 38.79 -35.05
C ARG A 367 7.70 37.82 -35.48
N LEU A 368 6.62 37.75 -34.71
CA LEU A 368 5.51 36.81 -34.94
C LEU A 368 4.36 37.46 -35.72
N ASP A 369 3.50 36.63 -36.31
CA ASP A 369 2.40 37.10 -37.16
C ASP A 369 1.20 37.61 -36.36
N LYS A 370 1.00 37.06 -35.15
CA LYS A 370 0.00 37.49 -34.18
C LYS A 370 0.53 37.30 -32.76
N VAL A 371 0.23 38.23 -31.87
CA VAL A 371 0.56 38.12 -30.43
C VAL A 371 -0.67 38.44 -29.61
N VAL A 372 -1.00 37.56 -28.66
CA VAL A 372 -2.11 37.68 -27.73
C VAL A 372 -1.52 37.91 -26.34
N ILE A 373 -1.93 39.00 -25.68
CA ILE A 373 -1.46 39.35 -24.34
C ILE A 373 -2.57 38.97 -23.36
N GLN A 374 -2.49 37.76 -22.81
CA GLN A 374 -3.49 37.24 -21.89
C GLN A 374 -2.92 36.06 -21.08
N ASN A 375 -3.49 35.82 -19.89
CA ASN A 375 -3.20 34.62 -19.12
C ASN A 375 -3.92 33.42 -19.75
N VAL A 376 -3.15 32.42 -20.19
CA VAL A 376 -3.68 31.21 -20.82
C VAL A 376 -4.53 30.35 -19.86
N ALA A 377 -4.35 30.54 -18.55
CA ALA A 377 -5.13 29.87 -17.51
C ALA A 377 -6.55 30.44 -17.34
N ASP A 378 -6.86 31.60 -17.92
CA ASP A 378 -8.18 32.23 -17.78
C ASP A 378 -9.29 31.33 -18.37
N VAL A 379 -10.39 31.15 -17.63
CA VAL A 379 -11.50 30.25 -18.01
C VAL A 379 -12.11 30.64 -19.37
N ASP A 380 -12.31 31.94 -19.60
CA ASP A 380 -12.92 32.48 -20.82
C ASP A 380 -11.97 32.52 -22.04
N PHE A 381 -10.70 32.17 -21.85
CA PHE A 381 -9.73 32.19 -22.94
C PHE A 381 -9.91 30.98 -23.86
N HIS A 382 -10.26 31.23 -25.13
CA HIS A 382 -10.47 30.21 -26.15
C HIS A 382 -10.03 30.64 -27.55
N PHE A 383 -9.57 29.67 -28.32
CA PHE A 383 -9.42 29.75 -29.77
C PHE A 383 -10.50 28.90 -30.47
N PRO A 384 -10.83 29.18 -31.74
CA PRO A 384 -11.64 28.29 -32.56
C PRO A 384 -11.08 26.86 -32.63
N GLU A 385 -11.97 25.88 -32.74
CA GLU A 385 -11.59 24.48 -32.89
C GLU A 385 -10.76 24.24 -34.16
N ASN A 386 -9.83 23.28 -34.11
CA ASN A 386 -8.98 22.87 -35.24
C ASN A 386 -8.18 24.03 -35.91
N GLN A 387 -7.87 25.08 -35.14
CA GLN A 387 -7.17 26.27 -35.64
C GLN A 387 -5.68 26.04 -35.89
N PHE A 388 -5.02 25.17 -35.12
CA PHE A 388 -3.57 25.02 -35.17
C PHE A 388 -3.16 23.61 -35.60
N ASP A 389 -2.10 23.54 -36.40
CA ASP A 389 -1.48 22.28 -36.83
C ASP A 389 -0.43 21.83 -35.80
N CYS A 390 0.15 22.78 -35.06
CA CYS A 390 1.04 22.49 -33.95
C CYS A 390 0.87 23.53 -32.83
N ILE A 391 0.88 23.08 -31.58
CA ILE A 391 0.89 23.97 -30.40
C ILE A 391 2.15 23.65 -29.60
N VAL A 392 2.86 24.67 -29.12
CA VAL A 392 4.09 24.55 -28.34
C VAL A 392 3.87 25.11 -26.94
N CYS A 393 4.20 24.31 -25.92
CA CYS A 393 4.27 24.68 -24.51
C CYS A 393 5.69 24.42 -24.00
N ALA A 394 6.59 25.38 -24.21
CA ALA A 394 7.96 25.26 -23.74
C ALA A 394 8.08 25.84 -22.33
N ASP A 395 8.17 24.96 -21.32
CA ASP A 395 8.34 25.32 -19.92
C ASP A 395 7.17 26.19 -19.38
N ILE A 396 5.94 25.65 -19.51
CA ILE A 396 4.68 26.33 -19.15
C ILE A 396 3.88 25.52 -18.14
N LEU A 397 3.82 24.20 -18.27
CA LEU A 397 2.89 23.38 -17.51
C LEU A 397 3.22 23.35 -16.01
N GLU A 398 4.49 23.51 -15.65
CA GLU A 398 5.03 23.62 -14.29
C GLU A 398 4.67 24.93 -13.58
N HIS A 399 4.29 25.96 -14.35
CA HIS A 399 3.82 27.25 -13.84
C HIS A 399 2.29 27.30 -13.65
N LEU A 400 1.57 26.25 -14.06
CA LEU A 400 0.11 26.19 -13.96
C LEU A 400 -0.32 25.35 -12.77
N ARG A 401 -1.32 25.84 -12.03
CA ARG A 401 -1.94 25.06 -10.95
C ARG A 401 -2.69 23.85 -11.50
N GLU A 402 -3.48 24.06 -12.55
CA GLU A 402 -4.28 23.01 -13.21
C GLU A 402 -3.86 22.86 -14.69
N PRO A 403 -2.67 22.26 -14.97
CA PRO A 403 -2.18 22.12 -16.33
C PRO A 403 -3.10 21.26 -17.21
N GLY A 404 -3.87 20.35 -16.60
CA GLY A 404 -4.83 19.50 -17.31
C GLY A 404 -5.93 20.27 -18.03
N ASP A 405 -6.36 21.40 -17.49
CA ASP A 405 -7.41 22.21 -18.11
C ASP A 405 -6.92 22.95 -19.34
N LEU A 406 -5.68 23.44 -19.31
CA LEU A 406 -5.05 23.98 -20.51
C LEU A 406 -4.90 22.90 -21.59
N LEU A 407 -4.45 21.70 -21.22
CA LEU A 407 -4.30 20.59 -22.17
C LEU A 407 -5.64 20.20 -22.82
N LYS A 408 -6.74 20.19 -22.07
CA LYS A 408 -8.10 19.99 -22.62
C LYS A 408 -8.48 21.07 -23.63
N LYS A 409 -8.16 22.34 -23.37
CA LYS A 409 -8.37 23.45 -24.33
C LYS A 409 -7.48 23.32 -25.57
N ILE A 410 -6.18 23.06 -25.38
CA ILE A 410 -5.21 22.81 -26.46
C ILE A 410 -5.71 21.70 -27.39
N ARG A 411 -6.28 20.64 -26.82
CA ARG A 411 -6.83 19.53 -27.61
C ARG A 411 -7.94 19.97 -28.55
N SER A 412 -8.82 20.89 -28.15
CA SER A 412 -9.88 21.39 -29.03
C SER A 412 -9.33 22.34 -30.11
N TRP A 413 -8.27 23.08 -29.81
CA TRP A 413 -7.63 24.03 -30.74
C TRP A 413 -6.77 23.34 -31.81
N LEU A 414 -6.26 22.13 -31.54
CA LEU A 414 -5.47 21.33 -32.48
C LEU A 414 -6.34 20.70 -33.57
N SER A 415 -5.81 20.63 -34.78
CA SER A 415 -6.39 19.78 -35.84
C SER A 415 -6.30 18.30 -35.47
N SER A 416 -7.12 17.45 -36.11
CA SER A 416 -7.11 15.99 -35.91
C SER A 416 -5.74 15.34 -36.10
N ASP A 417 -4.95 15.84 -37.05
CA ASP A 417 -3.57 15.39 -37.32
C ASP A 417 -2.50 16.33 -36.71
N GLY A 418 -2.92 17.21 -35.80
CA GLY A 418 -2.06 18.20 -35.17
C GLY A 418 -1.16 17.60 -34.09
N SER A 419 -0.11 18.33 -33.71
CA SER A 419 0.80 17.90 -32.65
C SER A 419 0.97 18.94 -31.54
N LEU A 420 1.10 18.47 -30.31
CA LEU A 420 1.51 19.24 -29.15
C LEU A 420 2.99 18.98 -28.89
N VAL A 421 3.80 20.04 -28.81
CA VAL A 421 5.21 19.97 -28.43
C VAL A 421 5.37 20.59 -27.04
N ILE A 422 6.00 19.85 -26.14
CA ILE A 422 6.14 20.25 -24.74
C ILE A 422 7.60 20.14 -24.30
N SER A 423 8.04 21.08 -23.46
CA SER A 423 9.25 20.96 -22.64
C SER A 423 8.84 21.02 -21.17
N ILE A 424 9.28 20.04 -20.37
CA ILE A 424 8.99 19.97 -18.93
C ILE A 424 10.28 19.63 -18.14
N PRO A 425 10.61 20.41 -17.10
CA PRO A 425 11.66 20.09 -16.14
C PRO A 425 11.42 18.78 -15.38
N ASN A 426 12.49 18.01 -15.13
CA ASN A 426 12.41 16.75 -14.40
C ASN A 426 12.86 16.91 -12.94
N VAL A 427 11.91 16.79 -12.00
CA VAL A 427 12.23 16.91 -10.56
C VAL A 427 13.03 15.72 -10.03
N ARG A 428 13.07 14.59 -10.75
CA ARG A 428 13.87 13.39 -10.40
C ARG A 428 15.37 13.59 -10.67
N HIS A 429 15.79 14.73 -11.23
CA HIS A 429 17.20 14.98 -11.53
C HIS A 429 18.09 14.93 -10.28
N HIS A 430 19.29 14.37 -10.40
CA HIS A 430 20.20 14.09 -9.29
C HIS A 430 20.55 15.34 -8.48
N SER A 431 20.66 16.51 -9.11
CA SER A 431 20.95 17.77 -8.40
C SER A 431 19.86 18.19 -7.42
N VAL A 432 18.59 17.89 -7.73
CA VAL A 432 17.44 18.15 -6.84
C VAL A 432 17.50 17.20 -5.66
N ILE A 433 17.78 15.91 -5.92
CA ILE A 433 17.89 14.87 -4.89
C ILE A 433 19.08 15.14 -3.96
N THR A 434 20.25 15.48 -4.52
CA THR A 434 21.43 15.89 -3.75
C THR A 434 21.12 17.06 -2.82
N SER A 435 20.41 18.07 -3.33
CA SER A 435 20.00 19.23 -2.51
C SER A 435 19.04 18.80 -1.40
N LEU A 436 18.05 17.97 -1.73
CA LEU A 436 17.09 17.43 -0.77
C LEU A 436 17.75 16.60 0.34
N LEU A 437 18.70 15.72 -0.01
CA LEU A 437 19.49 14.93 0.94
C LEU A 437 20.33 15.81 1.88
N ALA A 438 20.77 16.97 1.39
CA ALA A 438 21.44 17.99 2.20
C ALA A 438 20.48 18.82 3.07
N GLY A 439 19.17 18.55 3.02
CA GLY A 439 18.13 19.31 3.73
C GLY A 439 17.72 20.60 3.03
N ASN A 440 18.12 20.80 1.77
CA ASN A 440 17.84 22.01 1.01
C ASN A 440 16.70 21.77 0.01
N TRP A 441 15.63 22.57 0.13
CA TRP A 441 14.59 22.72 -0.89
C TRP A 441 14.51 24.19 -1.30
N THR A 442 15.64 24.71 -1.78
CA THR A 442 15.83 26.14 -2.05
C THR A 442 15.40 26.46 -3.47
N TYR A 443 14.45 27.39 -3.60
CA TYR A 443 14.02 27.90 -4.89
C TYR A 443 15.01 28.95 -5.41
N GLU A 444 15.22 28.97 -6.72
CA GLU A 444 16.11 29.88 -7.44
C GLU A 444 15.35 30.70 -8.49
N SER A 445 15.97 31.75 -9.07
CA SER A 445 15.32 32.58 -10.09
C SER A 445 15.19 31.93 -11.48
N ALA A 446 15.79 30.74 -11.64
CA ALA A 446 15.78 29.93 -12.86
C ALA A 446 16.21 28.48 -12.54
N GLY A 447 15.74 27.50 -13.32
CA GLY A 447 16.20 26.11 -13.25
C GLY A 447 15.12 25.13 -12.78
N LEU A 448 15.51 23.95 -12.28
CA LEU A 448 14.55 22.88 -11.91
C LEU A 448 13.67 23.26 -10.70
N LEU A 449 14.21 24.05 -9.77
CA LEU A 449 13.50 24.64 -8.63
C LEU A 449 13.32 26.16 -8.84
N ASP A 450 12.85 26.58 -10.02
CA ASP A 450 12.47 27.97 -10.28
C ASP A 450 11.38 28.41 -9.29
N ASP A 451 11.49 29.62 -8.73
CA ASP A 451 10.56 30.15 -7.72
C ASP A 451 9.12 30.31 -8.22
N ASP A 452 8.92 30.30 -9.54
CA ASP A 452 7.61 30.31 -10.18
C ASP A 452 7.04 28.91 -10.48
N HIS A 453 7.76 27.81 -10.20
CA HIS A 453 7.23 26.46 -10.34
C HIS A 453 6.21 26.15 -9.23
N VAL A 454 4.98 25.81 -9.62
CA VAL A 454 3.90 25.38 -8.70
C VAL A 454 3.55 23.91 -8.86
N ARG A 455 4.07 23.25 -9.91
CA ARG A 455 3.96 21.81 -10.16
C ARG A 455 5.32 21.25 -10.53
N PHE A 456 5.56 20.01 -10.12
CA PHE A 456 6.78 19.28 -10.42
C PHE A 456 6.45 17.95 -11.09
N PHE A 457 7.24 17.55 -12.07
CA PHE A 457 6.98 16.37 -12.88
C PHE A 457 8.16 15.41 -12.89
N THR A 458 7.83 14.13 -12.86
CA THR A 458 8.71 13.05 -13.34
C THR A 458 8.21 12.60 -14.71
N ARG A 459 8.98 11.74 -15.40
CA ARG A 459 8.57 11.17 -16.69
C ARG A 459 7.20 10.48 -16.62
N ARG A 460 6.96 9.66 -15.60
CA ARG A 460 5.68 8.95 -15.45
C ARG A 460 4.51 9.93 -15.26
N GLU A 461 4.70 10.96 -14.42
CA GLU A 461 3.61 11.92 -14.14
C GLU A 461 3.25 12.78 -15.36
N MET A 462 4.22 13.16 -16.19
CA MET A 462 3.93 13.88 -17.44
C MET A 462 3.21 12.99 -18.48
N GLU A 463 3.62 11.73 -18.62
CA GLU A 463 2.96 10.77 -19.53
C GLU A 463 1.50 10.54 -19.08
N LYS A 464 1.26 10.32 -17.78
CA LYS A 464 -0.09 10.17 -17.22
C LYS A 464 -0.96 11.42 -17.41
N LEU A 465 -0.40 12.62 -17.21
CA LEU A 465 -1.13 13.87 -17.43
C LEU A 465 -1.58 14.00 -18.90
N LEU A 466 -0.69 13.72 -19.85
CA LEU A 466 -1.00 13.75 -21.28
C LEU A 466 -2.04 12.71 -21.66
N PHE A 467 -1.89 11.49 -21.14
CA PHE A 467 -2.84 10.42 -21.36
C PHE A 467 -4.25 10.78 -20.87
N ARG A 468 -4.39 11.24 -19.62
CA ARG A 468 -5.70 11.63 -19.02
C ARG A 468 -6.35 12.81 -19.74
N THR A 469 -5.56 13.67 -20.37
CA THR A 469 -6.07 14.82 -21.15
C THR A 469 -6.33 14.47 -22.62
N GLY A 470 -6.09 13.23 -23.00
CA GLY A 470 -6.44 12.67 -24.30
C GLY A 470 -5.38 12.89 -25.37
N PHE A 471 -4.10 12.84 -24.98
CA PHE A 471 -2.95 12.84 -25.87
C PHE A 471 -2.20 11.51 -25.77
N ASN A 472 -1.66 11.06 -26.90
CA ASN A 472 -0.69 9.96 -26.96
C ASN A 472 0.69 10.55 -27.23
N VAL A 473 1.68 10.20 -26.40
CA VAL A 473 3.07 10.59 -26.63
C VAL A 473 3.64 9.73 -27.76
N ASP A 474 4.05 10.37 -28.86
CA ASP A 474 4.63 9.67 -30.01
C ASP A 474 6.16 9.79 -30.07
N GLN A 475 6.71 10.82 -29.42
CA GLN A 475 8.14 11.03 -29.31
C GLN A 475 8.49 11.65 -27.96
N ILE A 476 9.51 11.10 -27.30
CA ILE A 476 10.11 11.67 -26.08
C ILE A 476 11.62 11.75 -26.25
N GLN A 477 12.21 12.88 -25.89
CA GLN A 477 13.64 13.13 -25.92
C GLN A 477 14.10 13.65 -24.55
N SER A 478 15.18 13.06 -24.03
CA SER A 478 15.85 13.54 -22.83
C SER A 478 16.88 14.60 -23.20
N VAL A 479 16.85 15.73 -22.49
CA VAL A 479 17.96 16.69 -22.50
C VAL A 479 18.79 16.44 -21.24
N CYS A 480 19.99 15.91 -21.43
CA CYS A 480 20.87 15.57 -20.31
C CYS A 480 21.44 16.82 -19.63
N GLY A 481 21.47 16.79 -18.30
CA GLY A 481 22.12 17.80 -17.47
C GLY A 481 23.60 17.49 -17.20
N PRO A 482 24.31 18.36 -16.48
CA PRO A 482 25.68 18.11 -16.03
C PRO A 482 25.80 16.79 -15.24
N GLY A 483 26.87 16.03 -15.47
CA GLY A 483 27.16 14.75 -14.80
C GLY A 483 26.81 13.48 -15.59
N ASP A 484 26.09 13.60 -16.71
CA ASP A 484 25.75 12.45 -17.57
C ASP A 484 27.00 11.83 -18.24
N GLU A 485 27.91 12.66 -18.74
CA GLU A 485 29.16 12.20 -19.37
C GLU A 485 30.12 11.55 -18.37
N ASP A 486 30.15 12.03 -17.12
CA ASP A 486 30.97 11.44 -16.06
C ASP A 486 30.45 10.04 -15.67
N ARG A 487 29.11 9.86 -15.63
CA ARG A 487 28.48 8.55 -15.41
C ARG A 487 28.77 7.56 -16.53
N LYS A 488 28.67 7.98 -17.80
CA LYS A 488 28.95 7.08 -18.95
C LYS A 488 30.38 6.53 -18.94
N GLN A 489 31.29 7.20 -18.23
CA GLN A 489 32.68 6.77 -18.07
C GLN A 489 32.91 5.90 -16.82
N SER A 490 31.95 5.78 -15.90
CA SER A 490 32.16 5.24 -14.54
C SER A 490 31.86 3.75 -14.32
N GLY A 491 31.80 2.90 -15.35
CA GLY A 491 31.54 1.46 -15.18
C GLY A 491 30.04 1.13 -15.21
N ASP A 492 29.50 0.43 -14.19
CA ASP A 492 28.11 -0.03 -14.21
C ASP A 492 27.11 1.13 -14.26
N VAL A 493 26.55 1.34 -15.45
CA VAL A 493 25.64 2.45 -15.78
C VAL A 493 24.33 2.43 -14.99
N ARG A 494 23.99 1.33 -14.29
CA ARG A 494 22.78 1.21 -13.45
C ARG A 494 23.01 1.57 -11.99
N GLN A 495 24.25 1.56 -11.51
CA GLN A 495 24.59 1.96 -10.15
C GLN A 495 24.87 3.46 -10.10
N LEU A 496 24.06 4.19 -9.33
CA LEU A 496 24.16 5.64 -9.18
C LEU A 496 24.56 5.98 -7.75
N ASN A 497 25.60 6.79 -7.61
CA ASN A 497 25.96 7.39 -6.33
C ASN A 497 25.56 8.87 -6.33
N ILE A 498 24.46 9.19 -5.65
CA ILE A 498 23.93 10.55 -5.54
C ILE A 498 24.20 11.04 -4.11
N SER A 499 25.32 11.75 -3.93
CA SER A 499 25.70 12.32 -2.62
C SER A 499 25.76 11.31 -1.47
N GLY A 500 26.24 10.09 -1.75
CA GLY A 500 26.33 9.00 -0.78
C GLY A 500 25.11 8.07 -0.76
N LEU A 501 24.02 8.43 -1.42
CA LEU A 501 22.90 7.53 -1.68
C LEU A 501 23.26 6.61 -2.85
N GLN A 502 23.33 5.30 -2.58
CA GLN A 502 23.50 4.28 -3.61
C GLN A 502 22.12 3.88 -4.15
N VAL A 503 21.89 4.13 -5.43
CA VAL A 503 20.65 3.77 -6.13
C VAL A 503 21.00 2.79 -7.25
N THR A 504 20.43 1.60 -7.19
CA THR A 504 20.51 0.63 -8.29
C THR A 504 19.23 0.73 -9.11
N ALA A 505 19.31 1.30 -10.31
CA ALA A 505 18.16 1.38 -11.20
C ALA A 505 17.82 0.00 -11.80
N LYS A 506 16.53 -0.29 -12.01
CA LYS A 506 16.08 -1.56 -12.63
C LYS A 506 16.59 -1.66 -14.08
N THR A 507 16.66 -0.53 -14.78
CA THR A 507 17.11 -0.46 -16.18
C THR A 507 18.06 0.72 -16.40
N GLU A 508 18.84 0.67 -17.48
CA GLU A 508 19.67 1.81 -17.90
C GLU A 508 18.81 3.05 -18.24
N ALA A 509 17.63 2.83 -18.83
CA ALA A 509 16.68 3.89 -19.12
C ALA A 509 16.21 4.62 -17.86
N GLU A 510 15.93 3.87 -16.79
CA GLU A 510 15.58 4.45 -15.48
C GLU A 510 16.76 5.23 -14.88
N ALA A 511 17.98 4.70 -14.97
CA ALA A 511 19.17 5.40 -14.51
C ALA A 511 19.39 6.72 -15.28
N ASN A 512 19.09 6.75 -16.58
CA ASN A 512 19.17 7.96 -17.40
C ASN A 512 18.20 9.07 -16.95
N GLU A 513 17.08 8.72 -16.30
CA GLU A 513 16.13 9.72 -15.80
C GLU A 513 16.73 10.61 -14.72
N PHE A 514 17.63 10.10 -13.89
CA PHE A 514 18.31 10.88 -12.84
C PHE A 514 19.27 11.94 -13.42
N PHE A 515 19.69 11.79 -14.67
CA PHE A 515 20.56 12.76 -15.36
C PHE A 515 19.83 13.53 -16.47
N THR A 516 18.56 13.20 -16.69
CA THR A 516 17.70 13.96 -17.59
C THR A 516 17.26 15.23 -16.88
N TYR A 517 17.72 16.39 -17.37
CA TYR A 517 17.38 17.69 -16.82
C TYR A 517 15.93 18.08 -17.17
N GLN A 518 15.55 17.88 -18.43
CA GLN A 518 14.19 18.14 -18.92
C GLN A 518 13.82 17.12 -19.99
N TYR A 519 12.51 16.90 -20.15
CA TYR A 519 11.97 16.09 -21.22
C TYR A 519 11.35 16.98 -22.29
N LEU A 520 11.65 16.68 -23.54
CA LEU A 520 11.01 17.26 -24.70
C LEU A 520 10.09 16.21 -25.31
N LEU A 521 8.80 16.51 -25.39
CA LEU A 521 7.79 15.58 -25.86
C LEU A 521 7.09 16.11 -27.10
N ARG A 522 6.79 15.22 -28.03
CA ARG A 522 5.73 15.41 -29.02
C ARG A 522 4.60 14.46 -28.67
N ALA A 523 3.40 15.01 -28.65
CA ALA A 523 2.18 14.28 -28.38
C ALA A 523 1.14 14.60 -29.45
N VAL A 524 0.32 13.63 -29.79
CA VAL A 524 -0.76 13.77 -30.78
C VAL A 524 -2.11 13.54 -30.10
N PRO A 525 -3.19 14.20 -30.53
CA PRO A 525 -4.52 13.93 -29.99
C PRO A 525 -4.85 12.43 -30.12
N ALA A 526 -5.18 11.79 -28.99
CA ALA A 526 -5.68 10.43 -29.01
C ALA A 526 -7.03 10.39 -29.74
N LYS A 527 -7.25 9.33 -30.55
CA LYS A 527 -8.52 9.13 -31.25
C LYS A 527 -9.68 9.22 -30.25
N ARG A 528 -10.62 10.13 -30.50
CA ARG A 528 -11.81 10.31 -29.66
C ARG A 528 -12.64 9.02 -29.68
N ARG A 529 -12.85 8.43 -28.49
CA ARG A 529 -13.93 7.47 -28.21
C ARG A 529 -15.10 8.25 -27.64
N GLU A 530 -15.66 9.16 -28.43
CA GLU A 530 -16.73 10.03 -27.92
C GLU A 530 -18.12 9.43 -28.00
N ASP A 531 -18.27 8.35 -28.75
CA ASP A 531 -19.60 7.84 -29.08
C ASP A 531 -20.04 6.70 -28.15
N LYS A 532 -19.22 6.31 -27.16
CA LYS A 532 -19.55 5.18 -26.27
C LYS A 532 -19.42 5.51 -24.79
N LEU A 533 -20.56 5.59 -24.12
CA LEU A 533 -20.67 5.78 -22.68
C LEU A 533 -20.50 4.43 -21.96
N THR A 534 -19.76 4.40 -20.85
CA THR A 534 -19.69 3.20 -19.97
C THR A 534 -20.49 3.45 -18.69
N SER A 535 -21.47 2.59 -18.39
CA SER A 535 -22.18 2.61 -17.11
C SER A 535 -21.40 1.83 -16.07
N ILE A 536 -20.80 2.52 -15.10
CA ILE A 536 -20.07 1.89 -14.00
C ILE A 536 -21.05 1.63 -12.85
N ILE A 537 -21.30 0.35 -12.59
CA ILE A 537 -22.20 -0.14 -11.55
C ILE A 537 -21.36 -0.55 -10.35
N VAL A 538 -21.62 0.09 -9.21
CA VAL A 538 -20.97 -0.22 -7.93
C VAL A 538 -22.03 -0.67 -6.92
N VAL A 539 -21.92 -1.91 -6.47
CA VAL A 539 -22.79 -2.45 -5.40
C VAL A 539 -22.12 -2.23 -4.05
N THR A 540 -22.84 -1.66 -3.09
CA THR A 540 -22.34 -1.36 -1.75
C THR A 540 -23.12 -2.10 -0.67
N HIS A 541 -22.42 -2.52 0.38
CA HIS A 541 -23.02 -3.00 1.62
C HIS A 541 -22.04 -2.73 2.79
N ASN A 542 -22.23 -1.59 3.45
CA ASN A 542 -21.32 -0.97 4.40
C ASN A 542 -19.94 -0.67 3.76
N GLN A 543 -18.91 -0.52 4.61
CA GLN A 543 -17.52 -0.22 4.24
C GLN A 543 -17.34 1.17 3.62
N LEU A 544 -17.97 2.20 4.21
CA LEU A 544 -17.90 3.59 3.75
C LEU A 544 -16.46 4.07 3.40
N SER A 545 -15.46 3.73 4.21
CA SER A 545 -14.06 4.14 3.97
C SER A 545 -13.46 3.56 2.68
N TYR A 546 -13.85 2.36 2.28
CA TYR A 546 -13.43 1.75 1.02
C TYR A 546 -14.23 2.31 -0.15
N THR A 547 -15.54 2.51 0.05
CA THR A 547 -16.41 3.17 -0.94
C THR A 547 -15.87 4.55 -1.30
N HIS A 548 -15.41 5.36 -0.32
CA HIS A 548 -14.74 6.64 -0.58
C HIS A 548 -13.51 6.50 -1.48
N GLN A 549 -12.60 5.58 -1.14
CA GLN A 549 -11.38 5.36 -1.93
C GLN A 549 -11.68 4.88 -3.35
N CYS A 550 -12.68 4.01 -3.52
CA CYS A 550 -13.14 3.53 -4.82
C CYS A 550 -13.65 4.69 -5.67
N VAL A 551 -14.62 5.47 -5.16
CA VAL A 551 -15.22 6.60 -5.89
C VAL A 551 -14.17 7.68 -6.23
N GLU A 552 -13.32 8.05 -5.27
CA GLU A 552 -12.24 9.01 -5.49
C GLU A 552 -11.28 8.53 -6.58
N SER A 553 -10.89 7.25 -6.55
CA SER A 553 -10.01 6.68 -7.58
C SER A 553 -10.64 6.71 -8.97
N ILE A 554 -11.95 6.44 -9.10
CA ILE A 554 -12.67 6.53 -10.38
C ILE A 554 -12.63 7.96 -10.90
N GLN A 555 -13.01 8.94 -10.07
CA GLN A 555 -13.06 10.36 -10.45
C GLN A 555 -11.69 10.91 -10.84
N LEU A 556 -10.62 10.48 -10.18
CA LEU A 556 -9.25 10.96 -10.44
C LEU A 556 -8.58 10.30 -11.64
N ARG A 557 -8.92 9.04 -11.94
CA ARG A 557 -8.11 8.17 -12.82
C ARG A 557 -8.83 7.72 -14.09
N THR A 558 -10.11 8.07 -14.25
CA THR A 558 -10.93 7.71 -15.41
C THR A 558 -11.11 8.91 -16.34
N GLY A 559 -10.59 8.83 -17.57
CA GLY A 559 -10.69 9.91 -18.56
C GLY A 559 -11.73 9.66 -19.65
N GLU A 560 -12.30 8.45 -19.68
CA GLU A 560 -13.31 7.99 -20.62
C GLU A 560 -14.70 8.51 -20.22
N PRO A 561 -15.66 8.68 -21.14
CA PRO A 561 -17.04 8.98 -20.78
C PRO A 561 -17.67 7.86 -19.95
N TYR A 562 -18.13 8.18 -18.74
CA TYR A 562 -18.82 7.24 -17.87
C TYR A 562 -20.00 7.89 -17.13
N GLU A 563 -20.93 7.05 -16.67
CA GLU A 563 -21.91 7.38 -15.63
C GLU A 563 -21.69 6.46 -14.42
N LEU A 564 -22.03 6.93 -13.22
CA LEU A 564 -21.94 6.15 -11.99
C LEU A 564 -23.32 5.75 -11.51
N ILE A 565 -23.49 4.46 -11.24
CA ILE A 565 -24.72 3.86 -10.74
C ILE A 565 -24.39 3.07 -9.48
N PHE A 566 -24.90 3.52 -8.35
CA PHE A 566 -24.71 2.88 -7.06
C PHE A 566 -25.96 2.10 -6.66
N ILE A 567 -25.76 0.88 -6.18
CA ILE A 567 -26.82 0.07 -5.59
C ILE A 567 -26.42 -0.29 -4.17
N ASP A 568 -27.07 0.35 -3.21
CA ASP A 568 -26.86 0.11 -1.81
C ASP A 568 -27.76 -1.01 -1.30
N ASN A 569 -27.15 -2.11 -0.85
CA ASN A 569 -27.83 -3.30 -0.35
C ASN A 569 -28.15 -3.19 1.14
N GLY A 570 -28.71 -2.06 1.59
CA GLY A 570 -29.13 -1.85 2.98
C GLY A 570 -27.95 -1.60 3.93
N SER A 571 -27.06 -0.68 3.57
CA SER A 571 -25.95 -0.25 4.42
C SER A 571 -26.44 0.56 5.63
N THR A 572 -25.68 0.50 6.72
CA THR A 572 -26.03 1.15 8.01
C THR A 572 -24.94 2.07 8.57
N ASP A 573 -23.85 2.26 7.82
CA ASP A 573 -22.62 2.93 8.26
C ASP A 573 -22.41 4.33 7.65
N GLY A 574 -23.48 4.96 7.13
CA GLY A 574 -23.40 6.26 6.45
C GLY A 574 -23.12 6.19 4.95
N THR A 575 -22.93 4.99 4.39
CA THR A 575 -22.79 4.78 2.94
C THR A 575 -23.95 5.39 2.12
N PRO A 576 -25.24 5.22 2.49
CA PRO A 576 -26.34 5.78 1.70
C PRO A 576 -26.28 7.31 1.55
N GLU A 577 -26.00 8.03 2.64
CA GLU A 577 -25.88 9.49 2.63
C GLU A 577 -24.69 9.96 1.80
N TYR A 578 -23.56 9.25 1.87
CA TYR A 578 -22.40 9.55 1.05
C TYR A 578 -22.70 9.36 -0.44
N LEU A 579 -23.28 8.22 -0.83
CA LEU A 579 -23.61 7.93 -2.21
C LEU A 579 -24.55 8.97 -2.83
N GLN A 580 -25.56 9.41 -2.07
CA GLN A 580 -26.49 10.45 -2.48
C GLN A 580 -25.84 11.84 -2.63
N SER A 581 -24.71 12.08 -1.97
CA SER A 581 -23.97 13.36 -2.09
C SER A 581 -23.17 13.47 -3.39
N ILE A 582 -22.94 12.36 -4.10
CA ILE A 582 -22.13 12.33 -5.32
C ILE A 582 -22.93 12.94 -6.49
N ALA A 583 -22.52 14.12 -6.94
CA ALA A 583 -23.17 14.84 -8.02
C ALA A 583 -23.20 14.02 -9.34
N GLY A 584 -24.38 13.90 -9.94
CA GLY A 584 -24.58 13.24 -11.23
C GLY A 584 -24.62 11.71 -11.18
N ALA A 585 -24.49 11.08 -10.00
CA ALA A 585 -24.64 9.64 -9.85
C ALA A 585 -26.11 9.22 -9.73
N THR A 586 -26.44 8.03 -10.25
CA THR A 586 -27.72 7.37 -10.00
C THR A 586 -27.56 6.48 -8.77
N VAL A 587 -28.46 6.61 -7.78
CA VAL A 587 -28.38 5.84 -6.52
C VAL A 587 -29.68 5.08 -6.30
N ILE A 588 -29.57 3.77 -6.10
CA ILE A 588 -30.68 2.87 -5.76
C ILE A 588 -30.42 2.34 -4.35
N LEU A 589 -31.35 2.60 -3.43
CA LEU A 589 -31.25 2.15 -2.04
C LEU A 589 -32.23 0.99 -1.80
N ASN A 590 -31.71 -0.17 -1.41
CA ASN A 590 -32.50 -1.30 -0.95
C ASN A 590 -32.65 -1.24 0.58
N GLU A 591 -33.82 -1.64 1.09
CA GLU A 591 -34.06 -1.71 2.54
C GLU A 591 -33.29 -2.85 3.22
N GLU A 592 -33.00 -3.92 2.47
CA GLU A 592 -32.28 -5.10 2.94
C GLU A 592 -31.27 -5.58 1.89
N ASN A 593 -30.34 -6.43 2.30
CA ASN A 593 -29.34 -7.00 1.39
C ASN A 593 -29.99 -8.03 0.47
N ARG A 594 -30.18 -7.67 -0.80
CA ARG A 594 -30.81 -8.51 -1.83
C ARG A 594 -29.83 -9.47 -2.53
N GLY A 595 -28.57 -9.48 -2.11
CA GLY A 595 -27.50 -10.24 -2.74
C GLY A 595 -26.90 -9.55 -3.97
N PHE A 596 -25.73 -10.01 -4.39
CA PHE A 596 -24.95 -9.38 -5.45
C PHE A 596 -25.64 -9.42 -6.84
N PRO A 597 -26.14 -10.58 -7.35
CA PRO A 597 -26.74 -10.64 -8.68
C PRO A 597 -27.99 -9.75 -8.82
N ALA A 598 -28.84 -9.71 -7.79
CA ALA A 598 -30.06 -8.89 -7.80
C ALA A 598 -29.73 -7.39 -7.81
N ALA A 599 -28.73 -6.97 -7.02
CA ALA A 599 -28.27 -5.58 -7.00
C ALA A 599 -27.62 -5.16 -8.32
N VAL A 600 -26.76 -6.02 -8.88
CA VAL A 600 -26.19 -5.82 -10.21
C VAL A 600 -27.28 -5.69 -11.27
N ASN A 601 -28.32 -6.52 -11.23
CA ASN A 601 -29.45 -6.45 -12.16
C ASN A 601 -30.20 -5.12 -12.08
N GLN A 602 -30.41 -4.57 -10.88
CA GLN A 602 -30.97 -3.21 -10.70
C GLN A 602 -30.09 -2.15 -11.36
N GLY A 603 -28.76 -2.27 -11.23
CA GLY A 603 -27.82 -1.39 -11.90
C GLY A 603 -27.88 -1.50 -13.43
N ILE A 604 -27.93 -2.72 -13.96
CA ILE A 604 -28.03 -2.99 -15.40
C ILE A 604 -29.32 -2.38 -15.98
N GLU A 605 -30.42 -2.41 -15.23
CA GLU A 605 -31.69 -1.77 -15.62
C GLU A 605 -31.59 -0.25 -15.69
N ALA A 606 -30.82 0.38 -14.80
CA ALA A 606 -30.61 1.82 -14.78
C ALA A 606 -29.55 2.29 -15.81
N ALA A 607 -28.68 1.39 -16.28
CA ALA A 607 -27.57 1.69 -17.17
C ALA A 607 -27.98 2.18 -18.56
N GLN A 608 -27.45 3.33 -18.98
CA GLN A 608 -27.68 3.96 -20.29
C GLN A 608 -26.50 3.80 -21.27
N GLY A 609 -25.32 3.42 -20.79
CA GLY A 609 -24.09 3.35 -21.57
C GLY A 609 -24.00 2.15 -22.53
N ASP A 610 -23.28 2.28 -23.63
CA ASP A 610 -23.04 1.23 -24.64
C ASP A 610 -22.32 0.00 -24.06
N ASN A 611 -21.58 0.20 -22.98
CA ASN A 611 -20.99 -0.87 -22.19
C ASN A 611 -21.39 -0.75 -20.73
N VAL A 612 -21.49 -1.87 -20.05
CA VAL A 612 -21.76 -1.94 -18.62
C VAL A 612 -20.50 -2.45 -17.93
N LEU A 613 -20.08 -1.79 -16.86
CA LEU A 613 -18.94 -2.22 -16.06
C LEU A 613 -19.40 -2.48 -14.63
N LEU A 614 -19.15 -3.69 -14.13
CA LEU A 614 -19.32 -4.04 -12.73
C LEU A 614 -18.03 -3.69 -11.98
N LEU A 615 -18.15 -3.14 -10.77
CA LEU A 615 -17.01 -2.84 -9.91
C LEU A 615 -17.40 -2.96 -8.43
N ASN A 616 -16.60 -3.70 -7.66
CA ASN A 616 -16.78 -3.77 -6.21
C ASN A 616 -16.32 -2.47 -5.52
N ASN A 617 -16.98 -2.13 -4.41
CA ASN A 617 -16.68 -0.92 -3.65
C ASN A 617 -15.37 -0.97 -2.85
N ASP A 618 -14.74 -2.14 -2.70
CA ASP A 618 -13.45 -2.37 -2.05
C ASP A 618 -12.28 -2.47 -3.04
N THR A 619 -12.31 -1.61 -4.06
CA THR A 619 -11.28 -1.52 -5.11
C THR A 619 -10.68 -0.12 -5.21
N ILE A 620 -9.46 -0.03 -5.75
CA ILE A 620 -8.84 1.22 -6.20
C ILE A 620 -8.43 1.04 -7.66
N VAL A 621 -9.07 1.79 -8.55
CA VAL A 621 -8.76 1.77 -9.98
C VAL A 621 -7.49 2.55 -10.28
N THR A 622 -6.78 2.28 -11.37
CA THR A 622 -5.49 2.91 -11.71
C THR A 622 -5.57 3.72 -13.01
N THR A 623 -4.61 4.60 -13.28
CA THR A 623 -4.60 5.39 -14.52
C THR A 623 -4.62 4.49 -15.75
N GLY A 624 -5.60 4.68 -16.63
CA GLY A 624 -5.72 3.90 -17.87
C GLY A 624 -6.48 2.58 -17.74
N TRP A 625 -6.92 2.19 -16.53
CA TRP A 625 -7.63 0.94 -16.29
C TRP A 625 -8.80 0.70 -17.26
N LEU A 626 -9.70 1.69 -17.39
CA LEU A 626 -10.89 1.59 -18.24
C LEU A 626 -10.53 1.70 -19.72
N ARG A 627 -9.57 2.57 -20.08
CA ARG A 627 -9.08 2.68 -21.46
C ARG A 627 -8.58 1.33 -21.97
N HIS A 628 -7.73 0.67 -21.21
CA HIS A 628 -7.13 -0.60 -21.61
C HIS A 628 -8.16 -1.73 -21.71
N MET A 629 -9.16 -1.75 -20.82
CA MET A 629 -10.27 -2.70 -20.92
C MET A 629 -11.14 -2.43 -22.16
N LEU A 630 -11.42 -1.17 -22.46
CA LEU A 630 -12.17 -0.78 -23.66
C LEU A 630 -11.36 -1.02 -24.95
N ASP A 631 -10.03 -0.88 -24.93
CA ASP A 631 -9.13 -1.25 -26.01
C ASP A 631 -9.19 -2.77 -26.27
N ALA A 632 -9.13 -3.58 -25.22
CA ALA A 632 -9.30 -5.03 -25.32
C ALA A 632 -10.67 -5.41 -25.86
N LEU A 633 -11.76 -4.81 -25.35
CA LEU A 633 -13.14 -5.08 -25.79
C LEU A 633 -13.34 -4.79 -27.28
N GLU A 634 -12.67 -3.75 -27.81
CA GLU A 634 -12.80 -3.34 -29.21
C GLU A 634 -11.77 -3.97 -30.15
N SER A 635 -10.78 -4.67 -29.60
CA SER A 635 -9.71 -5.31 -30.40
C SER A 635 -10.23 -6.42 -31.31
N ASP A 636 -11.31 -7.11 -30.90
CA ASP A 636 -11.98 -8.14 -31.66
C ASP A 636 -13.49 -8.10 -31.38
N LYS A 637 -14.32 -8.14 -32.43
CA LYS A 637 -15.78 -8.09 -32.33
C LYS A 637 -16.39 -9.27 -31.57
N THR A 638 -15.66 -10.38 -31.49
CA THR A 638 -16.05 -11.59 -30.76
C THR A 638 -15.86 -11.44 -29.25
N ILE A 639 -15.10 -10.46 -28.76
CA ILE A 639 -14.92 -10.23 -27.33
C ILE A 639 -16.19 -9.57 -26.76
N GLY A 640 -16.83 -10.24 -25.81
CA GLY A 640 -18.03 -9.77 -25.14
C GLY A 640 -17.78 -9.32 -23.70
N LEU A 641 -16.82 -9.95 -23.02
CA LEU A 641 -16.50 -9.72 -21.61
C LEU A 641 -15.01 -9.46 -21.43
N VAL A 642 -14.67 -8.45 -20.63
CA VAL A 642 -13.28 -8.08 -20.31
C VAL A 642 -13.12 -7.88 -18.80
N GLY A 643 -12.11 -8.52 -18.20
CA GLY A 643 -11.71 -8.30 -16.81
C GLY A 643 -10.29 -7.70 -16.72
N PRO A 644 -9.96 -6.97 -15.64
CA PRO A 644 -8.60 -6.48 -15.41
C PRO A 644 -7.75 -7.50 -14.64
N CYS A 645 -6.44 -7.30 -14.63
CA CYS A 645 -5.56 -7.93 -13.64
C CYS A 645 -5.75 -7.29 -12.25
N SER A 646 -5.42 -8.04 -11.20
CA SER A 646 -5.50 -7.58 -9.80
C SER A 646 -4.47 -8.28 -8.90
N ASN A 647 -4.26 -7.75 -7.70
CA ASN A 647 -3.30 -8.25 -6.70
C ASN A 647 -3.80 -9.47 -5.91
N ASN A 648 -5.11 -9.59 -5.67
CA ASN A 648 -5.63 -10.55 -4.71
C ASN A 648 -7.05 -11.01 -5.08
N ILE A 649 -7.13 -12.05 -5.91
CA ILE A 649 -8.36 -12.62 -6.47
C ILE A 649 -8.10 -14.05 -6.97
N SER A 650 -9.13 -14.87 -7.14
CA SER A 650 -8.93 -16.23 -7.67
C SER A 650 -8.63 -16.24 -9.18
N GLY A 651 -7.81 -17.19 -9.61
CA GLY A 651 -7.57 -17.48 -11.03
C GLY A 651 -6.59 -16.54 -11.74
N PRO A 652 -6.51 -16.61 -13.09
CA PRO A 652 -5.43 -16.00 -13.86
C PRO A 652 -5.43 -14.47 -13.92
N GLN A 653 -6.49 -13.81 -13.46
CA GLN A 653 -6.50 -12.36 -13.29
C GLN A 653 -5.57 -11.91 -12.14
N GLN A 654 -5.19 -12.80 -11.20
CA GLN A 654 -4.21 -12.46 -10.17
C GLN A 654 -2.79 -12.42 -10.73
N VAL A 655 -2.10 -11.30 -10.52
CA VAL A 655 -0.71 -11.11 -10.96
C VAL A 655 0.17 -10.73 -9.77
N PRO A 656 1.46 -11.12 -9.78
CA PRO A 656 2.39 -10.70 -8.73
C PRO A 656 2.56 -9.17 -8.75
N VAL A 657 2.67 -8.59 -7.55
CA VAL A 657 2.85 -7.15 -7.35
C VAL A 657 4.12 -6.89 -6.54
N ASP A 658 4.82 -5.80 -6.85
CA ASP A 658 6.06 -5.38 -6.16
C ASP A 658 5.92 -4.07 -5.39
N TYR A 659 4.72 -3.45 -5.38
CA TYR A 659 4.44 -2.29 -4.53
C TYR A 659 4.11 -2.72 -3.10
N LEU A 660 4.64 -1.96 -2.12
CA LEU A 660 4.43 -2.19 -0.69
C LEU A 660 3.39 -1.22 -0.11
N GLN A 661 3.23 -0.06 -0.76
CA GLN A 661 2.32 1.01 -0.33
C GLN A 661 1.38 1.45 -1.48
N LEU A 662 0.18 1.93 -1.14
CA LEU A 662 -0.83 2.34 -2.13
C LEU A 662 -0.41 3.56 -2.98
N ASN A 663 0.55 4.36 -2.54
CA ASN A 663 1.09 5.48 -3.32
C ASN A 663 1.96 5.00 -4.50
N GLU A 664 2.50 3.78 -4.47
CA GLU A 664 3.29 3.18 -5.55
C GLU A 664 2.40 2.50 -6.62
N LEU A 665 1.16 2.16 -6.24
CA LEU A 665 0.19 1.41 -7.05
C LEU A 665 0.03 1.96 -8.47
N ASP A 666 -0.21 3.28 -8.60
CA ASP A 666 -0.49 3.89 -9.91
C ASP A 666 0.76 3.90 -10.81
N GLY A 667 1.96 3.98 -10.22
CA GLY A 667 3.22 3.87 -10.94
C GLY A 667 3.49 2.45 -11.45
N PHE A 668 3.25 1.45 -10.60
CA PHE A 668 3.32 0.03 -10.97
C PHE A 668 2.37 -0.30 -12.12
N ALA A 669 1.10 0.10 -11.98
CA ALA A 669 0.07 -0.14 -12.99
C ALA A 669 0.39 0.55 -14.32
N TRP A 670 0.92 1.78 -14.28
CA TRP A 670 1.34 2.51 -15.48
C TRP A 670 2.46 1.80 -16.24
N ASP A 671 3.50 1.37 -15.55
CA ASP A 671 4.61 0.64 -16.16
C ASP A 671 4.16 -0.70 -16.77
N ARG A 672 3.30 -1.43 -16.04
CA ARG A 672 2.69 -2.67 -16.55
C ARG A 672 1.83 -2.40 -17.79
N GLY A 673 0.98 -1.39 -17.74
CA GLY A 673 0.10 -1.00 -18.85
C GLY A 673 0.88 -0.66 -20.12
N ASN A 674 2.01 0.02 -19.97
CA ASN A 674 2.92 0.31 -21.09
C ASN A 674 3.62 -0.95 -21.62
N ALA A 675 4.07 -1.85 -20.75
CA ALA A 675 4.77 -3.07 -21.15
C ALA A 675 3.87 -4.10 -21.83
N LEU A 676 2.59 -4.16 -21.43
CA LEU A 676 1.62 -5.17 -21.87
C LEU A 676 0.50 -4.58 -22.73
N SER A 677 0.69 -3.37 -23.26
CA SER A 677 -0.31 -2.65 -24.04
C SER A 677 -0.83 -3.49 -25.21
N GLY A 678 -2.15 -3.63 -25.31
CA GLY A 678 -2.83 -4.43 -26.33
C GLY A 678 -2.78 -5.95 -26.13
N SER A 679 -2.13 -6.45 -25.07
CA SER A 679 -2.12 -7.86 -24.72
C SER A 679 -3.44 -8.27 -24.07
N VAL A 680 -4.00 -9.38 -24.53
CA VAL A 680 -5.22 -9.99 -23.98
C VAL A 680 -5.02 -11.49 -23.78
N THR A 681 -5.65 -12.03 -22.74
CA THR A 681 -5.62 -13.47 -22.42
C THR A 681 -7.04 -14.01 -22.38
N ASP A 682 -7.36 -15.01 -23.22
CA ASP A 682 -8.66 -15.69 -23.18
C ASP A 682 -8.82 -16.53 -21.92
N LEU A 683 -9.98 -16.44 -21.29
CA LEU A 683 -10.37 -17.24 -20.13
C LEU A 683 -11.80 -17.74 -20.27
N ASP A 684 -12.10 -18.87 -19.64
CA ASP A 684 -13.48 -19.36 -19.55
C ASP A 684 -14.31 -18.61 -18.51
N ARG A 685 -13.64 -17.95 -17.56
CA ARG A 685 -14.26 -17.25 -16.45
C ARG A 685 -13.49 -15.98 -16.09
N LEU A 686 -14.25 -14.93 -15.79
CA LEU A 686 -13.77 -13.73 -15.12
C LEU A 686 -14.40 -13.63 -13.73
N VAL A 687 -13.61 -13.22 -12.75
CA VAL A 687 -14.09 -12.91 -11.41
C VAL A 687 -14.86 -11.59 -11.44
N GLY A 688 -16.10 -11.60 -10.97
CA GLY A 688 -17.05 -10.49 -11.01
C GLY A 688 -16.71 -9.25 -10.17
N PHE A 689 -15.54 -9.18 -9.52
CA PHE A 689 -15.11 -7.99 -8.77
C PHE A 689 -14.95 -6.76 -9.67
N CYS A 690 -14.55 -7.00 -10.94
CA CYS A 690 -14.58 -6.02 -12.00
C CYS A 690 -14.76 -6.70 -13.35
N MET A 691 -15.83 -6.36 -14.07
CA MET A 691 -16.15 -6.95 -15.38
C MET A 691 -16.77 -5.90 -16.30
N LEU A 692 -16.11 -5.62 -17.42
CA LEU A 692 -16.64 -4.82 -18.52
C LEU A 692 -17.38 -5.72 -19.50
N ILE A 693 -18.63 -5.37 -19.78
CA ILE A 693 -19.60 -6.17 -20.51
C ILE A 693 -20.13 -5.33 -21.67
N LYS A 694 -20.02 -5.87 -22.88
CA LYS A 694 -20.64 -5.26 -24.06
C LYS A 694 -22.16 -5.40 -23.95
N ARG A 695 -22.92 -4.31 -24.14
CA ARG A 695 -24.40 -4.33 -23.97
C ARG A 695 -25.11 -5.40 -24.79
N GLU A 696 -24.62 -5.65 -26.01
CA GLU A 696 -25.08 -6.72 -26.90
C GLU A 696 -25.09 -8.10 -26.23
N VAL A 697 -24.13 -8.38 -25.34
CA VAL A 697 -24.07 -9.64 -24.58
C VAL A 697 -25.28 -9.75 -23.65
N ILE A 698 -25.53 -8.70 -22.86
CA ILE A 698 -26.67 -8.65 -21.92
C ILE A 698 -28.00 -8.78 -22.67
N GLU A 699 -28.13 -8.13 -23.83
CA GLU A 699 -29.33 -8.21 -24.68
C GLU A 699 -29.55 -9.63 -25.23
N GLN A 700 -28.48 -10.37 -25.50
CA GLN A 700 -28.55 -11.71 -26.07
C GLN A 700 -28.73 -12.81 -25.02
N ILE A 701 -28.05 -12.73 -23.88
CA ILE A 701 -28.04 -13.80 -22.86
C ILE A 701 -28.92 -13.49 -21.64
N GLY A 702 -29.45 -12.27 -21.55
CA GLY A 702 -30.16 -11.78 -20.37
C GLY A 702 -29.21 -11.34 -19.25
N ARG A 703 -29.79 -11.09 -18.07
CA ARG A 703 -29.10 -10.53 -16.90
C ARG A 703 -28.44 -11.61 -16.03
N PHE A 704 -27.89 -11.25 -14.87
CA PHE A 704 -27.34 -12.22 -13.93
C PHE A 704 -28.46 -13.06 -13.29
N ASP A 705 -28.16 -14.32 -12.98
CA ASP A 705 -29.13 -15.24 -12.42
C ASP A 705 -29.25 -15.05 -10.90
N GLU A 706 -30.41 -14.56 -10.45
CA GLU A 706 -30.64 -14.23 -9.04
C GLU A 706 -30.73 -15.47 -8.13
N GLN A 707 -30.77 -16.69 -8.69
CA GLN A 707 -30.76 -17.91 -7.87
C GLN A 707 -29.49 -18.07 -7.02
N PHE A 708 -28.39 -17.39 -7.40
CA PHE A 708 -27.13 -17.40 -6.65
C PHE A 708 -27.16 -16.53 -5.39
N GLY A 709 -28.29 -15.86 -5.09
CA GLY A 709 -28.53 -15.22 -3.79
C GLY A 709 -27.44 -14.21 -3.41
N MET A 710 -26.67 -14.47 -2.35
CA MET A 710 -25.64 -13.55 -1.85
C MET A 710 -24.42 -13.38 -2.79
N GLY A 711 -24.30 -14.20 -3.85
CA GLY A 711 -23.19 -14.16 -4.81
C GLY A 711 -22.28 -15.40 -4.73
N ASN A 712 -21.24 -15.42 -5.54
CA ASN A 712 -20.43 -16.57 -5.98
C ASN A 712 -21.16 -17.51 -6.97
N PHE A 713 -20.50 -17.80 -8.11
CA PHE A 713 -20.96 -18.55 -9.30
C PHE A 713 -21.92 -17.82 -10.26
N GLU A 714 -22.39 -16.62 -9.94
CA GLU A 714 -23.15 -15.79 -10.87
C GLU A 714 -22.30 -15.30 -12.06
N ASP A 715 -21.03 -15.02 -11.81
CA ASP A 715 -20.03 -14.60 -12.79
C ASP A 715 -19.58 -15.78 -13.67
N ASP A 716 -19.38 -16.97 -13.08
CA ASP A 716 -19.21 -18.24 -13.81
C ASP A 716 -20.37 -18.49 -14.78
N ASP A 717 -21.61 -18.40 -14.29
CA ASP A 717 -22.81 -18.60 -15.10
C ASP A 717 -22.92 -17.58 -16.23
N PHE A 718 -22.62 -16.31 -15.94
CA PHE A 718 -22.71 -15.24 -16.92
C PHE A 718 -21.65 -15.41 -18.03
N CYS A 719 -20.40 -15.74 -17.66
CA CYS A 719 -19.32 -16.03 -18.61
C CYS A 719 -19.69 -17.21 -19.51
N ARG A 720 -20.17 -18.32 -18.92
CA ARG A 720 -20.55 -19.52 -19.68
C ARG A 720 -21.71 -19.27 -20.64
N ARG A 721 -22.71 -18.48 -20.24
CA ARG A 721 -23.80 -18.07 -21.13
C ARG A 721 -23.31 -17.21 -22.29
N ALA A 722 -22.39 -16.27 -22.04
CA ALA A 722 -21.79 -15.45 -23.10
C ALA A 722 -21.01 -16.30 -24.11
N GLN A 723 -20.22 -17.26 -23.62
CA GLN A 723 -19.49 -18.21 -24.48
C GLN A 723 -20.41 -19.12 -25.29
N ALA A 724 -21.51 -19.60 -24.69
CA ALA A 724 -22.48 -20.45 -25.38
C ALA A 724 -23.13 -19.78 -26.60
N VAL A 725 -23.18 -18.44 -26.64
CA VAL A 725 -23.67 -17.67 -27.79
C VAL A 725 -22.55 -17.11 -28.69
N GLY A 726 -21.29 -17.51 -28.44
CA GLY A 726 -20.14 -17.24 -29.30
C GLY A 726 -19.29 -16.03 -28.92
N PHE A 727 -19.51 -15.41 -27.75
CA PHE A 727 -18.63 -14.36 -27.25
C PHE A 727 -17.42 -14.93 -26.52
N ARG A 728 -16.29 -14.24 -26.66
CA ARG A 728 -15.06 -14.49 -25.92
C ARG A 728 -15.04 -13.66 -24.65
N THR A 729 -14.34 -14.22 -23.67
CA THR A 729 -14.12 -13.67 -22.35
C THR A 729 -12.61 -13.52 -22.18
N VAL A 730 -12.13 -12.31 -21.90
CA VAL A 730 -10.69 -12.03 -21.90
C VAL A 730 -10.25 -11.19 -20.71
N VAL A 731 -8.98 -11.30 -20.35
CA VAL A 731 -8.29 -10.39 -19.42
C VAL A 731 -7.53 -9.34 -20.22
N ALA A 732 -7.71 -8.06 -19.87
CA ALA A 732 -6.89 -6.98 -20.38
C ALA A 732 -5.61 -6.87 -19.53
N GLU A 733 -4.51 -7.46 -20.01
CA GLU A 733 -3.24 -7.57 -19.26
C GLU A 733 -2.62 -6.21 -18.87
N ALA A 734 -2.92 -5.18 -19.67
CA ALA A 734 -2.52 -3.79 -19.45
C ALA A 734 -3.39 -3.05 -18.41
N SER A 735 -4.55 -3.59 -18.04
CA SER A 735 -5.42 -3.00 -17.02
C SER A 735 -5.17 -3.63 -15.66
N PHE A 736 -4.96 -2.80 -14.64
CA PHE A 736 -4.73 -3.26 -13.27
C PHE A 736 -5.62 -2.51 -12.28
N ILE A 737 -6.25 -3.24 -11.36
CA ILE A 737 -7.06 -2.69 -10.26
C ILE A 737 -6.59 -3.32 -8.95
N HIS A 738 -6.37 -2.50 -7.93
CA HIS A 738 -6.11 -3.01 -6.58
C HIS A 738 -7.42 -3.43 -5.92
N HIS A 739 -7.46 -4.62 -5.35
CA HIS A 739 -8.61 -5.17 -4.64
C HIS A 739 -8.18 -5.54 -3.22
N PHE A 740 -8.89 -5.00 -2.23
CA PHE A 740 -8.56 -5.20 -0.81
C PHE A 740 -8.94 -6.58 -0.27
N ALA A 741 -9.73 -7.36 -1.02
CA ALA A 741 -10.04 -8.79 -0.82
C ALA A 741 -9.89 -9.28 0.62
N SER A 742 -10.95 -9.07 1.43
CA SER A 742 -11.20 -9.65 2.77
C SER A 742 -12.17 -8.81 3.60
N VAL A 743 -12.56 -7.62 3.13
CA VAL A 743 -13.24 -6.63 3.96
C VAL A 743 -14.76 -6.83 3.99
N THR A 744 -15.37 -7.04 2.82
CA THR A 744 -16.84 -7.10 2.70
C THR A 744 -17.41 -8.43 3.20
N PHE A 745 -16.70 -9.56 3.03
CA PHE A 745 -17.16 -10.89 3.44
C PHE A 745 -16.86 -11.26 4.91
N LYS A 746 -15.78 -10.74 5.50
CA LYS A 746 -15.50 -10.93 6.94
C LYS A 746 -16.51 -10.19 7.83
N ALA A 747 -17.17 -9.15 7.31
CA ALA A 747 -18.14 -8.36 8.05
C ALA A 747 -19.55 -8.98 8.08
N THR A 748 -19.92 -9.81 7.10
CA THR A 748 -21.32 -10.26 6.90
C THR A 748 -21.77 -11.45 7.76
N GLY A 749 -20.87 -12.13 8.50
CA GLY A 749 -21.25 -13.27 9.36
C GLY A 749 -21.84 -14.48 8.63
N VAL A 750 -21.80 -14.49 7.29
CA VAL A 750 -22.29 -15.58 6.44
C VAL A 750 -21.28 -16.71 6.46
N ASN A 751 -21.75 -17.95 6.63
CA ASN A 751 -20.91 -19.14 6.50
C ASN A 751 -20.53 -19.33 5.02
N PHE A 752 -19.36 -18.79 4.66
CA PHE A 752 -18.88 -18.72 3.29
C PHE A 752 -18.74 -20.09 2.63
N SER A 753 -18.22 -21.10 3.35
CA SER A 753 -18.07 -22.45 2.80
C SER A 753 -19.41 -23.09 2.47
N LYS A 754 -20.42 -22.85 3.31
CA LYS A 754 -21.78 -23.31 3.04
C LYS A 754 -22.41 -22.61 1.83
N LEU A 755 -22.26 -21.28 1.72
CA LEU A 755 -22.75 -20.52 0.56
C LEU A 755 -22.09 -21.00 -0.75
N MET A 756 -20.78 -21.21 -0.73
CA MET A 756 -20.02 -21.74 -1.86
C MET A 756 -20.53 -23.13 -2.29
N GLN A 757 -20.69 -24.07 -1.35
CA GLN A 757 -21.23 -25.41 -1.65
C GLN A 757 -22.65 -25.35 -2.23
N GLU A 758 -23.52 -24.52 -1.64
CA GLU A 758 -24.89 -24.36 -2.12
C GLU A 758 -24.96 -23.80 -3.54
N ASN A 759 -24.18 -22.75 -3.83
CA ASN A 759 -24.17 -22.12 -5.14
C ASN A 759 -23.44 -22.94 -6.20
N GLN A 760 -22.37 -23.66 -5.82
CA GLN A 760 -21.75 -24.65 -6.70
C GLN A 760 -22.76 -25.70 -7.14
N GLN A 761 -23.54 -26.25 -6.20
CA GLN A 761 -24.55 -27.26 -6.53
C GLN A 761 -25.65 -26.70 -7.45
N LYS A 762 -26.07 -25.44 -7.24
CA LYS A 762 -27.02 -24.76 -8.14
C LYS A 762 -26.45 -24.59 -9.55
N TYR A 763 -25.19 -24.17 -9.65
CA TYR A 763 -24.49 -24.03 -10.93
C TYR A 763 -24.40 -25.37 -11.66
N GLU A 764 -23.94 -26.43 -11.00
CA GLU A 764 -23.88 -27.79 -11.55
C GLU A 764 -25.26 -28.27 -12.02
N ASN A 765 -26.31 -28.09 -11.22
CA ASN A 765 -27.67 -28.48 -11.58
C ASN A 765 -28.19 -27.73 -12.80
N LYS A 766 -27.90 -26.43 -12.93
CA LYS A 766 -28.30 -25.61 -14.07
C LYS A 766 -27.67 -26.11 -15.37
N TRP A 767 -26.41 -26.52 -15.32
CA TRP A 767 -25.65 -26.92 -16.51
C TRP A 767 -25.62 -28.44 -16.78
N ALA A 768 -26.15 -29.27 -15.87
CA ALA A 768 -26.17 -30.74 -16.00
C ALA A 768 -27.00 -31.30 -17.18
N THR A 769 -27.88 -30.51 -17.81
CA THR A 769 -28.85 -31.01 -18.83
C THR A 769 -28.57 -30.57 -20.26
N GLN A 770 -27.56 -29.73 -20.50
CA GLN A 770 -27.19 -29.35 -21.86
C GLN A 770 -26.13 -30.31 -22.40
N ASN A 771 -26.58 -31.27 -23.22
CA ASN A 771 -25.74 -32.06 -24.14
C ASN A 771 -25.07 -31.11 -25.15
N THR A 772 -24.10 -30.36 -24.69
CA THR A 772 -23.03 -29.84 -25.52
C THR A 772 -22.02 -30.96 -25.66
N THR A 773 -21.58 -31.22 -26.89
CA THR A 773 -20.42 -32.08 -27.15
C THR A 773 -19.35 -31.72 -26.11
N PRO A 774 -18.84 -32.66 -25.32
CA PRO A 774 -17.91 -32.34 -24.26
C PRO A 774 -16.66 -31.76 -24.90
N ASN A 775 -16.54 -30.43 -24.89
CA ASN A 775 -15.22 -29.86 -24.71
C ASN A 775 -14.83 -30.31 -23.30
N GLN A 776 -13.79 -31.12 -23.24
CA GLN A 776 -13.34 -31.75 -22.02
C GLN A 776 -12.93 -30.65 -21.02
N ASP A 777 -13.85 -30.25 -20.14
CA ASP A 777 -13.49 -29.84 -18.79
C ASP A 777 -12.89 -31.10 -18.12
N HIS A 778 -11.62 -31.36 -18.41
CA HIS A 778 -10.86 -32.33 -17.63
C HIS A 778 -10.62 -31.70 -16.26
N CYS A 779 -11.59 -31.86 -15.34
CA CYS A 779 -11.27 -31.82 -13.91
C CYS A 779 -10.20 -32.88 -13.69
N SER A 780 -8.98 -32.43 -13.42
CA SER A 780 -7.81 -33.32 -13.42
C SER A 780 -7.86 -34.15 -12.15
N ARG A 781 -7.89 -35.47 -12.30
CA ARG A 781 -8.02 -36.39 -11.17
C ARG A 781 -6.70 -36.47 -10.40
N LEU A 782 -6.73 -36.42 -9.06
CA LEU A 782 -5.54 -36.49 -8.21
C LEU A 782 -5.51 -37.78 -7.39
N SER A 783 -4.40 -38.50 -7.49
CA SER A 783 -4.13 -39.67 -6.63
C SER A 783 -3.13 -39.32 -5.53
N LEU A 784 -3.47 -39.62 -4.28
CA LEU A 784 -2.48 -39.71 -3.21
C LEU A 784 -1.71 -41.02 -3.31
N CYS A 785 -0.38 -40.95 -3.26
CA CYS A 785 0.52 -42.11 -3.20
C CYS A 785 1.35 -42.08 -1.92
N MET A 786 1.18 -43.09 -1.07
CA MET A 786 1.85 -43.19 0.23
C MET A 786 2.46 -44.58 0.42
N ILE A 787 3.63 -44.64 1.06
CA ILE A 787 4.22 -45.88 1.58
C ILE A 787 4.16 -45.86 3.10
N VAL A 788 3.92 -47.01 3.73
CA VAL A 788 3.72 -47.09 5.18
C VAL A 788 4.47 -48.27 5.79
N ARG A 789 4.91 -48.10 7.05
CA ARG A 789 5.45 -49.19 7.87
C ARG A 789 5.40 -48.85 9.37
N ASP A 790 4.58 -49.56 10.13
CA ASP A 790 4.52 -49.44 11.60
C ASP A 790 4.23 -48.00 12.10
N ASN A 791 3.29 -47.30 11.45
CA ASN A 791 2.92 -45.90 11.68
C ASN A 791 1.51 -45.73 12.28
N GLU A 792 1.04 -46.68 13.10
CA GLU A 792 -0.33 -46.66 13.65
C GLU A 792 -0.68 -45.33 14.36
N ARG A 793 0.31 -44.63 14.92
CA ARG A 793 0.13 -43.35 15.63
C ARG A 793 -0.09 -42.13 14.74
N THR A 794 0.42 -42.13 13.50
CA THR A 794 0.43 -40.93 12.64
C THR A 794 -0.45 -41.10 11.41
N ILE A 795 -0.68 -42.34 10.96
CA ILE A 795 -1.39 -42.63 9.71
C ILE A 795 -2.84 -42.10 9.68
N HIS A 796 -3.50 -42.08 10.84
CA HIS A 796 -4.86 -41.56 10.94
C HIS A 796 -4.94 -40.07 10.58
N ASP A 797 -4.08 -39.25 11.20
CA ASP A 797 -4.08 -37.81 11.01
C ASP A 797 -3.58 -37.43 9.62
N ALA A 798 -2.56 -38.15 9.13
CA ALA A 798 -2.03 -37.98 7.77
C ALA A 798 -3.13 -38.17 6.71
N LEU A 799 -3.80 -39.34 6.72
CA LEU A 799 -4.86 -39.63 5.74
C LEU A 799 -6.11 -38.77 5.92
N SER A 800 -6.50 -38.48 7.17
CA SER A 800 -7.67 -37.62 7.43
C SER A 800 -7.47 -36.21 6.92
N SER A 801 -6.24 -35.67 7.00
CA SER A 801 -5.91 -34.32 6.55
C SER A 801 -6.01 -34.15 5.03
N ILE A 802 -5.61 -35.17 4.27
CA ILE A 802 -5.55 -35.11 2.80
C ILE A 802 -6.82 -35.64 2.10
N LYS A 803 -7.58 -36.53 2.76
CA LYS A 803 -8.77 -37.19 2.18
C LYS A 803 -9.78 -36.25 1.49
N PRO A 804 -10.10 -35.05 2.00
CA PRO A 804 -11.03 -34.15 1.33
C PRO A 804 -10.52 -33.61 -0.02
N TRP A 805 -9.22 -33.70 -0.27
CA TRP A 805 -8.53 -33.02 -1.35
C TRP A 805 -7.92 -33.97 -2.38
N VAL A 806 -8.32 -35.24 -2.41
CA VAL A 806 -7.81 -36.24 -3.36
C VAL A 806 -8.95 -37.15 -3.83
N ASP A 807 -8.87 -37.60 -5.08
CA ASP A 807 -9.90 -38.42 -5.71
C ASP A 807 -9.72 -39.92 -5.43
N GLU A 808 -8.51 -40.32 -5.04
CA GLU A 808 -8.21 -41.63 -4.51
C GLU A 808 -6.97 -41.61 -3.62
N MET A 809 -6.90 -42.59 -2.72
CA MET A 809 -5.76 -42.79 -1.83
C MET A 809 -5.16 -44.18 -2.05
N ILE A 810 -3.90 -44.23 -2.46
CA ILE A 810 -3.13 -45.44 -2.69
C ILE A 810 -2.08 -45.57 -1.58
N VAL A 811 -2.22 -46.61 -0.76
CA VAL A 811 -1.30 -46.89 0.35
C VAL A 811 -0.59 -48.22 0.09
N VAL A 812 0.74 -48.21 0.05
CA VAL A 812 1.55 -49.42 -0.06
C VAL A 812 2.18 -49.73 1.30
N ASP A 813 1.70 -50.80 1.92
CA ASP A 813 2.30 -51.34 3.15
C ASP A 813 3.55 -52.15 2.83
N THR A 814 4.65 -51.83 3.52
CA THR A 814 5.95 -52.48 3.33
C THR A 814 6.24 -53.62 4.32
N GLY A 815 5.21 -54.07 5.05
CA GLY A 815 5.26 -55.15 6.03
C GLY A 815 5.07 -54.66 7.47
N SER A 816 4.04 -53.84 7.71
CA SER A 816 3.65 -53.42 9.06
C SER A 816 3.25 -54.62 9.94
N ARG A 817 3.53 -54.50 11.23
CA ARG A 817 3.20 -55.47 12.30
C ARG A 817 2.12 -54.94 13.25
N ASP A 818 1.78 -53.66 13.11
CA ASP A 818 0.75 -52.96 13.86
C ASP A 818 -0.52 -52.78 13.00
N ARG A 819 -1.48 -51.96 13.46
CA ARG A 819 -2.76 -51.77 12.78
C ARG A 819 -2.72 -50.73 11.65
N THR A 820 -1.54 -50.28 11.22
CA THR A 820 -1.38 -49.28 10.15
C THR A 820 -2.20 -49.58 8.88
N PRO A 821 -2.11 -50.78 8.25
CA PRO A 821 -2.88 -51.08 7.04
C PRO A 821 -4.40 -51.16 7.29
N GLU A 822 -4.82 -51.57 8.49
CA GLU A 822 -6.24 -51.64 8.86
C GLU A 822 -6.83 -50.24 8.96
N ILE A 823 -6.14 -49.31 9.63
CA ILE A 823 -6.56 -47.90 9.78
C ILE A 823 -6.62 -47.20 8.43
N ALA A 824 -5.63 -47.44 7.55
CA ALA A 824 -5.65 -46.88 6.20
C ALA A 824 -6.88 -47.35 5.39
N GLY A 825 -7.22 -48.65 5.49
CA GLY A 825 -8.42 -49.21 4.88
C GLY A 825 -9.73 -48.63 5.43
N GLU A 826 -9.82 -48.46 6.76
CA GLU A 826 -10.98 -47.84 7.43
C GLU A 826 -11.22 -46.38 6.97
N LEU A 827 -10.15 -45.65 6.64
CA LEU A 827 -10.23 -44.28 6.13
C LEU A 827 -10.54 -44.20 4.62
N GLY A 828 -10.65 -45.34 3.93
CA GLY A 828 -11.02 -45.43 2.52
C GLY A 828 -9.84 -45.48 1.55
N ALA A 829 -8.62 -45.75 2.03
CA ALA A 829 -7.47 -45.96 1.15
C ALA A 829 -7.45 -47.38 0.55
N GLN A 830 -6.98 -47.50 -0.68
CA GLN A 830 -6.68 -48.77 -1.32
C GLN A 830 -5.31 -49.26 -0.82
N VAL A 831 -5.32 -50.31 0.00
CA VAL A 831 -4.11 -50.85 0.63
C VAL A 831 -3.52 -51.99 -0.20
N PHE A 832 -2.29 -51.80 -0.66
CA PHE A 832 -1.49 -52.79 -1.37
C PHE A 832 -0.31 -53.23 -0.51
N HIS A 833 0.27 -54.39 -0.79
CA HIS A 833 1.38 -54.93 -0.01
C HIS A 833 2.62 -55.09 -0.89
N PHE A 834 3.78 -54.68 -0.38
CA PHE A 834 5.06 -54.76 -1.07
C PHE A 834 6.15 -55.21 -0.08
N PRO A 835 6.78 -56.39 -0.27
CA PRO A 835 7.83 -56.81 0.63
C PRO A 835 9.00 -55.80 0.65
N TRP A 836 9.37 -55.31 1.84
CA TRP A 836 10.52 -54.43 2.00
C TRP A 836 11.79 -55.06 1.40
N CYS A 837 12.45 -54.33 0.49
CA CYS A 837 13.60 -54.83 -0.28
C CYS A 837 14.83 -53.91 -0.20
N ASP A 838 14.95 -53.13 0.88
CA ASP A 838 16.01 -52.13 1.07
C ASP A 838 16.05 -51.08 -0.05
N ASP A 839 14.87 -50.61 -0.47
CA ASP A 839 14.70 -49.62 -1.54
C ASP A 839 13.35 -48.88 -1.38
N PHE A 840 13.41 -47.61 -0.97
CA PHE A 840 12.25 -46.72 -0.84
C PHE A 840 11.65 -46.37 -2.21
N SER A 841 12.48 -46.13 -3.22
CA SER A 841 12.02 -45.88 -4.59
C SER A 841 11.22 -47.06 -5.14
N ALA A 842 11.63 -48.30 -4.87
CA ALA A 842 10.88 -49.48 -5.29
C ALA A 842 9.47 -49.50 -4.68
N ALA A 843 9.32 -49.15 -3.41
CA ALA A 843 8.03 -49.05 -2.74
C ALA A 843 7.19 -47.86 -3.25
N ARG A 844 7.78 -46.67 -3.43
CA ARG A 844 7.13 -45.48 -4.02
C ARG A 844 6.66 -45.79 -5.45
N ASN A 845 7.52 -46.32 -6.29
CA ASN A 845 7.17 -46.72 -7.67
C ASN A 845 6.10 -47.82 -7.71
N LYS A 846 6.00 -48.66 -6.67
CA LYS A 846 4.90 -49.61 -6.54
C LYS A 846 3.56 -48.90 -6.29
N SER A 847 3.52 -47.83 -5.48
CA SER A 847 2.29 -47.06 -5.27
C SER A 847 1.86 -46.30 -6.52
N LEU A 848 2.81 -45.72 -7.27
CA LEU A 848 2.50 -45.00 -8.52
C LEU A 848 1.78 -45.89 -9.56
N LYS A 849 2.13 -47.17 -9.63
CA LYS A 849 1.50 -48.14 -10.57
C LYS A 849 0.03 -48.41 -10.31
N HIS A 850 -0.46 -48.10 -9.12
CA HIS A 850 -1.85 -48.30 -8.73
C HIS A 850 -2.69 -47.03 -8.87
N ALA A 851 -2.05 -45.88 -9.09
CA ALA A 851 -2.72 -44.60 -9.25
C ALA A 851 -3.30 -44.40 -10.66
N THR A 852 -4.47 -43.77 -10.72
CA THR A 852 -5.28 -43.56 -11.92
C THR A 852 -5.56 -42.09 -12.22
N GLY A 853 -5.15 -41.18 -11.33
CA GLY A 853 -5.29 -39.73 -11.52
C GLY A 853 -4.34 -39.18 -12.58
N ASP A 854 -4.66 -38.02 -13.14
CA ASP A 854 -3.81 -37.26 -14.07
C ASP A 854 -2.57 -36.68 -13.36
N TRP A 855 -2.74 -36.38 -12.07
CA TRP A 855 -1.70 -35.92 -11.16
C TRP A 855 -1.49 -36.91 -10.01
N LEU A 856 -0.24 -37.00 -9.56
CA LEU A 856 0.19 -37.83 -8.44
C LEU A 856 0.74 -36.90 -7.36
N PHE A 857 0.18 -36.99 -6.16
CA PHE A 857 0.67 -36.31 -4.98
C PHE A 857 1.18 -37.33 -3.96
N TRP A 858 2.36 -37.10 -3.39
CA TRP A 858 2.94 -38.03 -2.43
C TRP A 858 3.22 -37.40 -1.06
N MET A 859 2.85 -38.14 -0.03
CA MET A 859 3.08 -37.78 1.38
C MET A 859 3.76 -38.94 2.10
N ASP A 860 4.49 -38.63 3.16
CA ASP A 860 4.90 -39.60 4.17
C ASP A 860 3.74 -39.85 5.16
N SER A 861 3.79 -40.98 5.88
CA SER A 861 2.75 -41.42 6.82
C SER A 861 2.67 -40.59 8.11
N ASP A 862 3.55 -39.61 8.25
CA ASP A 862 3.64 -38.64 9.34
C ASP A 862 3.62 -37.17 8.87
N ASP A 863 3.30 -36.97 7.58
CA ASP A 863 2.97 -35.66 7.02
C ASP A 863 1.48 -35.33 7.23
N THR A 864 1.17 -34.05 7.44
CA THR A 864 -0.20 -33.53 7.45
C THR A 864 -0.31 -32.29 6.55
N ILE A 865 -1.50 -32.06 5.98
CA ILE A 865 -1.82 -30.87 5.19
C ILE A 865 -2.96 -30.10 5.85
N SER A 866 -2.88 -28.77 5.95
CA SER A 866 -3.99 -27.98 6.48
C SER A 866 -5.10 -27.79 5.43
N GLU A 867 -6.30 -27.41 5.85
CA GLU A 867 -7.43 -27.13 4.96
C GLU A 867 -7.09 -26.05 3.92
N GLU A 868 -6.43 -24.96 4.33
CA GLU A 868 -5.96 -23.91 3.43
C GLU A 868 -5.04 -24.47 2.32
N GLN A 869 -4.07 -25.29 2.71
CA GLN A 869 -3.10 -25.86 1.77
C GLN A 869 -3.74 -26.91 0.87
N GLY A 870 -4.72 -27.66 1.38
CA GLY A 870 -5.55 -28.59 0.61
C GLY A 870 -6.39 -27.90 -0.46
N CYS A 871 -7.01 -26.76 -0.16
CA CYS A 871 -7.71 -25.93 -1.15
C CYS A 871 -6.76 -25.49 -2.27
N LYS A 872 -5.59 -24.94 -1.91
CA LYS A 872 -4.57 -24.54 -2.89
C LYS A 872 -4.10 -25.70 -3.76
N LEU A 873 -3.92 -26.90 -3.19
CA LEU A 873 -3.57 -28.10 -3.93
C LEU A 873 -4.64 -28.46 -4.97
N ARG A 874 -5.92 -28.31 -4.64
CA ARG A 874 -7.02 -28.56 -5.56
C ARG A 874 -7.07 -27.53 -6.68
N GLU A 875 -7.02 -26.25 -6.34
CA GLU A 875 -6.94 -25.17 -7.32
C GLU A 875 -5.74 -25.31 -8.25
N LEU A 876 -4.60 -25.77 -7.72
CA LEU A 876 -3.38 -25.98 -8.49
C LEU A 876 -3.56 -27.03 -9.58
N ILE A 877 -4.27 -28.12 -9.35
CA ILE A 877 -4.39 -29.20 -10.36
C ILE A 877 -5.49 -28.94 -11.39
N ASP A 878 -6.49 -28.14 -11.03
CA ASP A 878 -7.67 -27.87 -11.86
C ASP A 878 -7.41 -26.74 -12.88
N ARG A 879 -6.32 -25.98 -12.73
CA ARG A 879 -5.93 -24.94 -13.68
C ARG A 879 -5.27 -25.53 -14.94
N SER A 880 -5.24 -24.73 -16.00
CA SER A 880 -4.42 -25.06 -17.18
C SER A 880 -2.93 -24.94 -16.87
N HIS A 881 -2.14 -25.92 -17.34
CA HIS A 881 -0.69 -25.97 -17.16
C HIS A 881 0.01 -26.00 -18.50
N GLN A 882 1.18 -25.37 -18.61
CA GLN A 882 2.05 -25.57 -19.78
C GLN A 882 2.44 -27.04 -19.91
N GLU A 883 2.47 -27.57 -21.13
CA GLU A 883 2.69 -29.01 -21.38
C GLU A 883 4.06 -29.50 -20.88
N ASN A 884 5.07 -28.64 -20.86
CA ASN A 884 6.41 -28.97 -20.35
C ASN A 884 6.46 -29.05 -18.82
N ILE A 885 5.50 -28.53 -18.07
CA ILE A 885 5.50 -28.61 -16.60
C ILE A 885 5.03 -30.00 -16.17
N LEU A 886 5.98 -30.82 -15.72
CA LEU A 886 5.73 -32.19 -15.29
C LEU A 886 5.69 -32.36 -13.77
N GLY A 887 6.10 -31.35 -13.00
CA GLY A 887 6.07 -31.39 -11.54
C GLY A 887 6.01 -30.03 -10.87
N TYR A 888 5.64 -30.03 -9.60
CA TYR A 888 5.54 -28.87 -8.74
C TYR A 888 6.37 -29.07 -7.47
N VAL A 889 7.22 -28.08 -7.18
CA VAL A 889 8.02 -28.01 -5.97
C VAL A 889 7.20 -27.39 -4.85
N MET A 890 7.06 -28.14 -3.76
CA MET A 890 6.31 -27.80 -2.55
C MET A 890 7.22 -27.82 -1.34
N GLN A 891 6.88 -27.03 -0.32
CA GLN A 891 7.65 -26.96 0.91
C GLN A 891 7.22 -28.05 1.91
N VAL A 892 8.17 -28.58 2.64
CA VAL A 892 7.95 -29.47 3.77
C VAL A 892 8.45 -28.76 5.01
N HIS A 893 7.53 -28.41 5.90
CA HIS A 893 7.82 -27.75 7.16
C HIS A 893 8.10 -28.84 8.20
N CYS A 894 9.33 -28.87 8.70
CA CYS A 894 9.79 -29.82 9.71
C CYS A 894 10.04 -29.06 11.02
N PRO A 895 9.07 -29.03 11.96
CA PRO A 895 9.28 -28.44 13.26
C PRO A 895 10.28 -29.30 14.05
N THR A 896 11.34 -28.69 14.54
CA THR A 896 12.38 -29.31 15.36
C THR A 896 12.29 -28.80 16.79
N ASN A 897 12.28 -29.72 17.76
CA ASN A 897 12.41 -29.36 19.16
C ASN A 897 13.90 -29.10 19.43
N SER A 898 14.24 -27.90 19.91
CA SER A 898 15.59 -27.62 20.40
C SER A 898 15.97 -28.61 21.51
N ALA A 899 17.25 -28.99 21.58
CA ALA A 899 17.81 -29.94 22.56
C ALA A 899 17.51 -29.60 24.03
N ASN A 900 17.06 -28.37 24.31
CA ASN A 900 16.70 -27.88 25.65
C ASN A 900 15.19 -27.61 25.83
N GLY A 901 14.34 -27.94 24.85
CA GLY A 901 12.87 -27.78 24.94
C GLY A 901 12.36 -26.32 25.00
N GLN A 902 13.22 -25.33 24.73
CA GLN A 902 12.91 -23.91 24.93
C GLN A 902 12.52 -23.16 23.64
N HIS A 903 12.78 -23.71 22.45
CA HIS A 903 12.42 -23.08 21.17
C HIS A 903 12.15 -24.16 20.10
N GLN A 904 11.20 -23.89 19.20
CA GLN A 904 10.80 -24.77 18.11
C GLN A 904 11.39 -24.23 16.80
N ASP A 905 12.61 -24.66 16.48
CA ASP A 905 13.25 -24.32 15.20
C ASP A 905 12.45 -24.95 14.05
N MET A 906 12.37 -24.31 12.89
CA MET A 906 11.71 -24.87 11.71
C MET A 906 12.71 -25.04 10.57
N THR A 907 12.89 -26.29 10.13
CA THR A 907 13.61 -26.57 8.88
C THR A 907 12.60 -26.66 7.75
N VAL A 908 12.84 -25.94 6.65
CA VAL A 908 12.01 -26.02 5.45
C VAL A 908 12.79 -26.76 4.37
N VAL A 909 12.15 -27.74 3.74
CA VAL A 909 12.74 -28.57 2.67
C VAL A 909 11.89 -28.49 1.42
N ASP A 910 12.51 -28.20 0.28
CA ASP A 910 11.82 -28.11 -1.01
C ASP A 910 11.79 -29.48 -1.70
N HIS A 911 10.60 -30.06 -1.89
CA HIS A 911 10.39 -31.37 -2.54
C HIS A 911 9.42 -31.26 -3.71
N ILE A 912 9.67 -32.03 -4.79
CA ILE A 912 8.65 -32.24 -5.83
C ILE A 912 7.63 -33.23 -5.27
N LYS A 913 6.56 -32.73 -4.65
CA LYS A 913 5.49 -33.57 -4.08
C LYS A 913 4.33 -33.84 -5.03
N LEU A 914 4.15 -33.02 -6.07
CA LEU A 914 3.09 -33.16 -7.07
C LEU A 914 3.71 -33.29 -8.47
N PHE A 915 3.32 -34.30 -9.24
CA PHE A 915 3.82 -34.53 -10.60
C PHE A 915 2.83 -35.29 -11.49
N ARG A 916 3.00 -35.19 -12.81
CA ARG A 916 2.10 -35.83 -13.79
C ARG A 916 2.14 -37.36 -13.67
N ASN A 917 1.00 -38.01 -13.83
CA ASN A 917 0.95 -39.47 -13.90
C ASN A 917 1.46 -39.96 -15.26
N ARG A 918 2.74 -40.28 -15.33
CA ARG A 918 3.34 -40.87 -16.53
C ARG A 918 4.23 -42.06 -16.18
N PRO A 919 4.23 -43.14 -16.98
CA PRO A 919 4.98 -44.36 -16.67
C PRO A 919 6.50 -44.20 -16.74
N ASP A 920 7.00 -43.18 -17.43
CA ASP A 920 8.42 -42.82 -17.51
C ASP A 920 8.93 -42.00 -16.31
N LEU A 921 8.02 -41.46 -15.49
CA LEU A 921 8.37 -40.75 -14.26
C LEU A 921 8.42 -41.73 -13.08
N GLN A 922 9.64 -42.15 -12.73
CA GLN A 922 9.90 -43.08 -11.63
C GLN A 922 10.92 -42.51 -10.66
N PHE A 923 10.71 -42.76 -9.37
CA PHE A 923 11.67 -42.45 -8.32
C PHE A 923 12.95 -43.28 -8.49
N GLU A 924 14.09 -42.63 -8.25
CA GLU A 924 15.42 -43.24 -8.23
C GLU A 924 16.07 -43.04 -6.86
N HIS A 925 17.10 -43.85 -6.54
CA HIS A 925 17.79 -43.96 -5.24
C HIS A 925 17.09 -44.82 -4.19
N ARG A 926 17.86 -45.58 -3.41
CA ARG A 926 17.32 -46.49 -2.38
C ARG A 926 16.74 -45.74 -1.18
N ILE A 927 17.21 -44.52 -0.94
CA ILE A 927 16.77 -43.59 0.11
C ILE A 927 17.02 -42.16 -0.42
N HIS A 928 16.27 -41.17 0.12
CA HIS A 928 16.26 -39.80 -0.40
C HIS A 928 15.80 -39.74 -1.86
N GLU A 929 14.80 -40.56 -2.18
CA GLU A 929 14.35 -40.82 -3.52
C GLU A 929 14.03 -39.55 -4.33
N GLN A 930 14.46 -39.51 -5.59
CA GLN A 930 14.32 -38.34 -6.46
C GLN A 930 13.48 -38.64 -7.68
N ILE A 931 12.54 -37.75 -8.00
CA ILE A 931 11.75 -37.77 -9.24
C ILE A 931 12.33 -36.83 -10.32
N ILE A 932 13.12 -35.83 -9.92
CA ILE A 932 13.67 -34.82 -10.84
C ILE A 932 14.53 -35.38 -11.98
N PRO A 933 15.37 -36.43 -11.81
CA PRO A 933 16.13 -36.98 -12.93
C PRO A 933 15.22 -37.57 -14.01
N ALA A 934 14.09 -38.18 -13.62
CA ALA A 934 13.10 -38.71 -14.55
C ALA A 934 12.40 -37.58 -15.31
N ILE A 935 12.01 -36.50 -14.63
CA ILE A 935 11.41 -35.31 -15.25
C ILE A 935 12.36 -34.68 -16.28
N ARG A 936 13.65 -34.52 -15.92
CA ARG A 936 14.67 -33.99 -16.83
C ARG A 936 14.90 -34.89 -18.05
N ARG A 937 14.94 -36.22 -17.87
CA ARG A 937 15.03 -37.18 -19.00
C ARG A 937 13.80 -37.14 -19.91
N ALA A 938 12.63 -36.83 -19.36
CA ALA A 938 11.41 -36.60 -20.12
C ALA A 938 11.36 -35.20 -20.77
N ASN A 939 12.43 -34.40 -20.65
CA ASN A 939 12.54 -33.04 -21.17
C ASN A 939 11.45 -32.09 -20.65
N GLY A 940 11.02 -32.32 -19.41
CA GLY A 940 10.05 -31.50 -18.70
C GLY A 940 10.70 -30.63 -17.63
N ASP A 941 9.95 -29.60 -17.25
CA ASP A 941 10.30 -28.61 -16.24
C ASP A 941 9.46 -28.78 -14.97
N VAL A 942 9.92 -28.14 -13.90
CA VAL A 942 9.19 -28.06 -12.63
C VAL A 942 8.85 -26.61 -12.32
N ALA A 943 7.66 -26.39 -11.76
CA ALA A 943 7.21 -25.07 -11.32
C ALA A 943 7.14 -24.99 -9.79
N TRP A 944 7.23 -23.77 -9.26
CA TRP A 944 7.19 -23.50 -7.83
C TRP A 944 5.76 -23.23 -7.35
N THR A 945 5.47 -23.61 -6.10
CA THR A 945 4.22 -23.28 -5.40
C THR A 945 4.53 -22.84 -3.97
N ASP A 946 3.61 -22.11 -3.34
CA ASP A 946 3.60 -21.75 -1.92
C ASP A 946 2.89 -22.82 -1.06
N ILE A 947 2.48 -23.94 -1.67
CA ILE A 947 1.85 -25.06 -0.96
C ILE A 947 2.89 -25.79 -0.11
N PHE A 948 2.52 -26.06 1.14
CA PHE A 948 3.35 -26.84 2.05
C PHE A 948 2.61 -27.94 2.79
N VAL A 949 3.37 -28.94 3.25
CA VAL A 949 2.93 -29.96 4.21
C VAL A 949 3.77 -29.87 5.49
N THR A 950 3.21 -30.29 6.61
CA THR A 950 3.89 -30.29 7.91
C THR A 950 4.29 -31.72 8.27
N HIS A 951 5.59 -31.94 8.45
CA HIS A 951 6.18 -33.22 8.84
C HIS A 951 6.32 -33.30 10.36
N SER A 952 5.60 -34.21 11.01
CA SER A 952 5.55 -34.30 12.48
C SER A 952 6.74 -35.05 13.10
N GLY A 953 7.41 -35.93 12.34
CA GLY A 953 8.56 -36.71 12.79
C GLY A 953 8.21 -37.75 13.87
N SER A 954 7.85 -38.97 13.45
CA SER A 954 7.13 -39.92 14.30
C SER A 954 7.90 -40.64 15.42
N ASP A 955 9.23 -40.56 15.50
CA ASP A 955 10.02 -41.17 16.61
C ASP A 955 11.31 -40.40 16.93
N GLN A 956 11.23 -39.45 17.86
CA GLN A 956 12.40 -38.69 18.36
C GLN A 956 13.13 -39.38 19.53
N THR A 957 12.82 -40.64 19.84
CA THR A 957 13.57 -41.36 20.88
C THR A 957 15.00 -41.64 20.40
N GLU A 958 15.97 -41.63 21.33
CA GLU A 958 17.38 -41.94 21.03
C GLU A 958 17.53 -43.30 20.33
N GLN A 959 16.73 -44.30 20.74
CA GLN A 959 16.70 -45.62 20.10
C GLN A 959 16.08 -45.61 18.70
N GLY A 960 15.06 -44.77 18.46
CA GLY A 960 14.44 -44.58 17.15
C GLY A 960 15.38 -43.88 16.17
N GLN A 961 16.05 -42.82 16.63
CA GLN A 961 17.06 -42.09 15.87
C GLN A 961 18.26 -42.98 15.51
N GLN A 962 18.76 -43.79 16.45
CA GLN A 962 19.84 -44.72 16.20
C GLN A 962 19.46 -45.79 15.15
N ARG A 963 18.27 -46.37 15.24
CA ARG A 963 17.77 -47.34 14.25
C ARG A 963 17.60 -46.72 12.86
N LYS A 964 17.11 -45.48 12.81
CA LYS A 964 16.99 -44.71 11.57
C LYS A 964 18.37 -44.48 10.95
N LEU A 965 19.33 -44.02 11.74
CA LEU A 965 20.70 -43.79 11.29
C LEU A 965 21.39 -45.06 10.77
N GLU A 966 21.24 -46.18 11.47
CA GLU A 966 21.78 -47.48 11.02
C GLU A 966 21.17 -47.96 9.70
N ARG A 967 19.85 -47.77 9.53
CA ARG A 967 19.17 -48.04 8.26
C ARG A 967 19.69 -47.13 7.15
N ASP A 968 19.76 -45.83 7.40
CA ASP A 968 20.13 -44.84 6.39
C ASP A 968 21.57 -45.09 5.90
N PHE A 969 22.52 -45.35 6.81
CA PHE A 969 23.87 -45.79 6.43
C PHE A 969 23.85 -47.04 5.57
N ARG A 970 23.12 -48.09 5.98
CA ARG A 970 23.05 -49.34 5.19
C ARG A 970 22.52 -49.09 3.78
N LEU A 971 21.43 -48.33 3.65
CA LEU A 971 20.82 -48.04 2.34
C LEU A 971 21.72 -47.18 1.46
N LEU A 972 22.36 -46.16 2.02
CA LEU A 972 23.29 -45.30 1.28
C LEU A 972 24.54 -46.04 0.81
N HIS A 973 25.08 -46.97 1.61
CA HIS A 973 26.22 -47.80 1.18
C HIS A 973 25.81 -48.77 0.06
N LEU A 974 24.63 -49.39 0.15
CA LEU A 974 24.10 -50.20 -0.95
C LEU A 974 23.88 -49.37 -2.22
N ASP A 975 23.39 -48.14 -2.09
CA ASP A 975 23.20 -47.23 -3.22
C ASP A 975 24.53 -46.81 -3.84
N LEU A 976 25.56 -46.57 -3.01
CA LEU A 976 26.92 -46.28 -3.46
C LEU A 976 27.57 -47.47 -4.17
N ASP A 977 27.34 -48.70 -3.69
CA ASP A 977 27.80 -49.92 -4.34
C ASP A 977 27.13 -50.12 -5.71
N ASP A 978 25.82 -49.82 -5.81
CA ASP A 978 25.07 -49.86 -7.06
C ASP A 978 25.50 -48.74 -8.03
N ARG A 979 25.89 -47.57 -7.49
CA ARG A 979 26.23 -46.35 -8.24
C ARG A 979 27.54 -45.73 -7.72
N PRO A 980 28.69 -46.32 -8.04
CA PRO A 980 29.98 -45.80 -7.56
C PRO A 980 30.20 -44.34 -7.99
N ASP A 981 30.68 -43.52 -7.06
CA ASP A 981 30.95 -42.08 -7.24
C ASP A 981 29.73 -41.23 -7.66
N HIS A 982 28.48 -41.68 -7.45
CA HIS A 982 27.32 -40.86 -7.78
C HIS A 982 27.24 -39.61 -6.86
N PRO A 983 27.19 -38.37 -7.42
CA PRO A 983 27.33 -37.14 -6.66
C PRO A 983 26.26 -36.99 -5.57
N PHE A 984 25.00 -37.26 -5.89
CA PHE A 984 23.90 -37.18 -4.92
C PHE A 984 24.00 -38.24 -3.80
N VAL A 985 24.56 -39.43 -4.06
CA VAL A 985 24.74 -40.46 -3.03
C VAL A 985 25.88 -40.07 -2.09
N LEU A 986 26.98 -39.56 -2.65
CA LEU A 986 28.10 -39.01 -1.89
C LEU A 986 27.68 -37.82 -1.02
N PHE A 987 26.85 -36.93 -1.54
CA PHE A 987 26.27 -35.82 -0.79
C PHE A 987 25.47 -36.32 0.43
N ASN A 988 24.53 -37.25 0.22
CA ASN A 988 23.70 -37.78 1.30
C ASN A 988 24.55 -38.55 2.33
N LEU A 989 25.55 -39.33 1.91
CA LEU A 989 26.52 -39.95 2.83
C LEU A 989 27.27 -38.90 3.65
N GLY A 990 27.76 -37.84 2.99
CA GLY A 990 28.42 -36.71 3.64
C GLY A 990 27.54 -36.06 4.71
N MET A 991 26.27 -35.82 4.38
CA MET A 991 25.27 -35.28 5.31
C MET A 991 25.01 -36.24 6.48
N THR A 992 24.75 -37.53 6.22
CA THR A 992 24.50 -38.53 7.27
C THR A 992 25.71 -38.71 8.20
N TYR A 993 26.94 -38.66 7.68
CA TYR A 993 28.15 -38.68 8.51
C TYR A 993 28.30 -37.40 9.34
N ALA A 994 27.94 -36.23 8.79
CA ALA A 994 27.96 -34.97 9.54
C ALA A 994 26.94 -34.99 10.69
N ASP A 995 25.72 -35.50 10.44
CA ASP A 995 24.67 -35.69 11.46
C ASP A 995 25.09 -36.69 12.55
N ALA A 996 25.85 -37.72 12.16
CA ALA A 996 26.47 -38.67 13.09
C ALA A 996 27.72 -38.12 13.82
N ASN A 997 28.05 -36.83 13.65
CA ASN A 997 29.23 -36.17 14.18
C ASN A 997 30.58 -36.79 13.76
N GLN A 998 30.62 -37.50 12.62
CA GLN A 998 31.83 -38.09 12.03
C GLN A 998 32.40 -37.18 10.94
N TYR A 999 32.84 -35.99 11.34
CA TYR A 999 33.17 -34.90 10.40
C TYR A 999 34.31 -35.22 9.43
N GLU A 1000 35.36 -35.96 9.83
CA GLU A 1000 36.43 -36.36 8.92
C GLU A 1000 35.94 -37.22 7.76
N THR A 1001 35.03 -38.15 8.03
CA THR A 1001 34.43 -39.02 7.00
C THR A 1001 33.46 -38.22 6.15
N ALA A 1002 32.67 -37.35 6.76
CA ALA A 1002 31.78 -36.43 6.06
C ALA A 1002 32.54 -35.58 5.05
N ILE A 1003 33.67 -34.97 5.46
CA ILE A 1003 34.53 -34.15 4.61
C ILE A 1003 34.99 -34.93 3.38
N ARG A 1004 35.46 -36.18 3.53
CA ARG A 1004 35.92 -36.99 2.37
C ARG A 1004 34.81 -37.22 1.36
N HIS A 1005 33.59 -37.53 1.81
CA HIS A 1005 32.46 -37.74 0.91
C HIS A 1005 31.98 -36.43 0.27
N LEU A 1006 31.96 -35.32 1.01
CA LEU A 1006 31.57 -34.01 0.51
C LEU A 1006 32.60 -33.44 -0.49
N GLU A 1007 33.89 -33.58 -0.23
CA GLU A 1007 34.96 -33.23 -1.18
C GLU A 1007 34.82 -34.04 -2.46
N ARG A 1008 34.68 -35.37 -2.35
CA ARG A 1008 34.48 -36.22 -3.51
C ARG A 1008 33.21 -35.87 -4.28
N CYS A 1009 32.11 -35.58 -3.57
CA CYS A 1009 30.86 -35.11 -4.15
C CYS A 1009 31.09 -33.84 -5.00
N LEU A 1010 31.76 -32.83 -4.44
CA LEU A 1010 32.04 -31.58 -5.15
C LEU A 1010 32.96 -31.77 -6.36
N GLU A 1011 33.92 -32.70 -6.30
CA GLU A 1011 34.79 -33.03 -7.43
C GLU A 1011 34.05 -33.63 -8.62
N VAL A 1012 33.00 -34.44 -8.37
CA VAL A 1012 32.25 -35.15 -9.41
C VAL A 1012 30.93 -34.49 -9.81
N SER A 1013 30.52 -33.41 -9.11
CA SER A 1013 29.27 -32.69 -9.39
C SER A 1013 29.47 -31.53 -10.37
N SER A 1014 28.45 -31.24 -11.17
CA SER A 1014 28.35 -29.98 -11.92
C SER A 1014 27.82 -28.84 -11.04
N PRO A 1015 28.27 -27.57 -11.20
CA PRO A 1015 27.75 -26.44 -10.42
C PRO A 1015 26.24 -26.15 -10.54
N GLN A 1016 25.54 -26.78 -11.48
CA GLN A 1016 24.08 -26.63 -11.66
C GLN A 1016 23.27 -27.69 -10.89
N GLU A 1017 23.92 -28.66 -10.26
CA GLU A 1017 23.25 -29.68 -9.46
C GLU A 1017 22.77 -29.09 -8.11
N SER A 1018 21.55 -29.44 -7.70
CA SER A 1018 20.86 -28.80 -6.57
C SER A 1018 21.56 -29.00 -5.23
N HIS A 1019 22.19 -30.15 -5.01
CA HIS A 1019 22.87 -30.45 -3.75
C HIS A 1019 24.20 -29.72 -3.56
N VAL A 1020 24.78 -29.13 -4.62
CA VAL A 1020 26.15 -28.59 -4.58
C VAL A 1020 26.28 -27.43 -3.61
N ARG A 1021 25.29 -26.53 -3.57
CA ARG A 1021 25.26 -25.41 -2.62
C ARG A 1021 25.29 -25.89 -1.17
N LYS A 1022 24.42 -26.86 -0.85
CA LYS A 1022 24.36 -27.47 0.48
C LYS A 1022 25.63 -28.26 0.80
N ALA A 1023 26.23 -28.92 -0.19
CA ALA A 1023 27.49 -29.64 -0.02
C ALA A 1023 28.62 -28.69 0.40
N TYR A 1024 28.73 -27.51 -0.22
CA TYR A 1024 29.67 -26.47 0.22
C TYR A 1024 29.38 -26.04 1.66
N ALA A 1025 28.13 -25.71 2.00
CA ALA A 1025 27.76 -25.26 3.33
C ALA A 1025 28.06 -26.32 4.42
N LEU A 1026 27.73 -27.59 4.17
CA LEU A 1026 28.01 -28.72 5.05
C LEU A 1026 29.52 -28.99 5.18
N LEU A 1027 30.28 -28.86 4.09
CA LEU A 1027 31.73 -29.02 4.11
C LEU A 1027 32.40 -27.94 4.96
N VAL A 1028 32.00 -26.68 4.78
CA VAL A 1028 32.48 -25.55 5.60
C VAL A 1028 32.13 -25.76 7.07
N SER A 1029 30.89 -26.14 7.37
CA SER A 1029 30.43 -26.45 8.74
C SER A 1029 31.26 -27.58 9.36
N SER A 1030 31.50 -28.67 8.63
CA SER A 1030 32.31 -29.81 9.10
C SER A 1030 33.76 -29.42 9.37
N LEU A 1031 34.36 -28.59 8.51
CA LEU A 1031 35.70 -28.05 8.73
C LEU A 1031 35.77 -27.13 9.95
N GLN A 1032 34.75 -26.28 10.18
CA GLN A 1032 34.65 -25.45 11.38
C GLN A 1032 34.56 -26.31 12.65
N ARG A 1033 33.81 -27.41 12.64
CA ARG A 1033 33.69 -28.35 13.79
C ARG A 1033 35.03 -29.01 14.14
N LEU A 1034 35.91 -29.19 13.16
CA LEU A 1034 37.29 -29.68 13.36
C LEU A 1034 38.30 -28.55 13.59
N SER A 1035 37.85 -27.31 13.81
CA SER A 1035 38.71 -26.13 13.97
C SER A 1035 39.66 -25.84 12.78
N ARG A 1036 39.33 -26.35 11.58
CA ARG A 1036 40.08 -26.14 10.32
C ARG A 1036 39.56 -24.89 9.58
N HIS A 1037 39.52 -23.76 10.28
CA HIS A 1037 38.87 -22.53 9.79
C HIS A 1037 39.46 -21.99 8.49
N SER A 1038 40.78 -22.07 8.29
CA SER A 1038 41.44 -21.60 7.07
C SER A 1038 41.12 -22.45 5.85
N ASP A 1039 40.89 -23.76 6.02
CA ASP A 1039 40.42 -24.62 4.94
C ASP A 1039 38.94 -24.31 4.65
N GLY A 1040 38.14 -24.12 5.71
CA GLY A 1040 36.74 -23.72 5.61
C GLY A 1040 36.55 -22.40 4.84
N GLU A 1041 37.41 -21.40 5.07
CA GLU A 1041 37.38 -20.13 4.33
C GLU A 1041 37.63 -20.31 2.83
N LYS A 1042 38.64 -21.10 2.44
CA LYS A 1042 38.93 -21.36 1.03
C LYS A 1042 37.76 -22.03 0.33
N ILE A 1043 37.16 -23.03 0.97
CA ILE A 1043 35.99 -23.73 0.45
C ILE A 1043 34.77 -22.79 0.37
N CYS A 1044 34.56 -21.96 1.39
CA CYS A 1044 33.46 -21.00 1.43
C CYS A 1044 33.59 -19.96 0.32
N GLN A 1045 34.78 -19.38 0.12
CA GLN A 1045 35.08 -18.47 -0.99
C GLN A 1045 34.91 -19.12 -2.35
N HIS A 1046 35.33 -20.38 -2.50
CA HIS A 1046 35.12 -21.13 -3.73
C HIS A 1046 33.63 -21.34 -4.03
N GLY A 1047 32.83 -21.70 -3.01
CA GLY A 1047 31.38 -21.82 -3.13
C GLY A 1047 30.70 -20.50 -3.49
N LEU A 1048 31.05 -19.40 -2.79
CA LEU A 1048 30.53 -18.05 -3.08
C LEU A 1048 30.96 -17.55 -4.47
N GLY A 1049 32.07 -18.04 -5.02
CA GLY A 1049 32.45 -17.77 -6.41
C GLY A 1049 31.46 -18.30 -7.45
N PHE A 1050 30.74 -19.37 -7.15
CA PHE A 1050 29.65 -19.90 -7.97
C PHE A 1050 28.28 -19.37 -7.55
N TYR A 1051 28.10 -19.11 -6.25
CA TYR A 1051 26.82 -18.77 -5.64
C TYR A 1051 26.97 -17.56 -4.71
N PRO A 1052 27.17 -16.34 -5.26
CA PRO A 1052 27.52 -15.16 -4.46
C PRO A 1052 26.44 -14.78 -3.44
N ASP A 1053 25.17 -15.02 -3.78
CA ASP A 1053 24.02 -14.60 -2.99
C ASP A 1053 23.40 -15.74 -2.16
N ASP A 1054 24.11 -16.87 -2.00
CA ASP A 1054 23.57 -18.01 -1.26
C ASP A 1054 23.57 -17.73 0.26
N PRO A 1055 22.40 -17.73 0.91
CA PRO A 1055 22.26 -17.23 2.29
C PRO A 1055 23.00 -18.10 3.30
N GLU A 1056 23.02 -19.43 3.11
CA GLU A 1056 23.74 -20.32 4.02
C GLU A 1056 25.26 -20.16 3.85
N LEU A 1057 25.77 -20.02 2.62
CA LEU A 1057 27.19 -19.75 2.40
C LEU A 1057 27.62 -18.37 2.92
N LEU A 1058 26.82 -17.34 2.70
CA LEU A 1058 27.06 -16.00 3.26
C LEU A 1058 27.09 -16.03 4.78
N PHE A 1059 26.16 -16.76 5.41
CA PHE A 1059 26.12 -16.94 6.86
C PHE A 1059 27.41 -17.59 7.37
N ARG A 1060 27.86 -18.66 6.71
CA ARG A 1060 29.13 -19.34 7.06
C ARG A 1060 30.34 -18.43 6.83
N SER A 1061 30.35 -17.65 5.76
CA SER A 1061 31.42 -16.69 5.47
C SER A 1061 31.49 -15.63 6.56
N ALA A 1062 30.34 -15.06 6.96
CA ALA A 1062 30.25 -14.07 8.03
C ALA A 1062 30.83 -14.61 9.36
N MET A 1063 30.50 -15.85 9.72
CA MET A 1063 31.08 -16.52 10.90
C MET A 1063 32.61 -16.68 10.79
N LEU A 1064 33.12 -17.00 9.60
CA LEU A 1064 34.57 -17.13 9.37
C LEU A 1064 35.27 -15.76 9.39
N HIS A 1065 34.68 -14.71 8.81
CA HIS A 1065 35.19 -13.34 8.90
C HIS A 1065 35.28 -12.89 10.36
N HIS A 1066 34.23 -13.15 11.14
CA HIS A 1066 34.21 -12.85 12.58
C HIS A 1066 35.31 -13.61 13.32
N HIS A 1067 35.47 -14.92 13.08
CA HIS A 1067 36.55 -15.73 13.66
C HIS A 1067 37.95 -15.16 13.38
N PHE A 1068 38.21 -14.67 12.16
CA PHE A 1068 39.48 -14.06 11.77
C PHE A 1068 39.61 -12.58 12.20
N GLY A 1069 38.65 -12.04 12.97
CA GLY A 1069 38.67 -10.67 13.44
C GLY A 1069 38.34 -9.60 12.38
N ARG A 1070 37.81 -10.01 11.22
CA ARG A 1070 37.41 -9.12 10.13
C ARG A 1070 35.96 -8.68 10.31
N LEU A 1071 35.74 -7.84 11.33
CA LEU A 1071 34.41 -7.49 11.82
C LEU A 1071 33.58 -6.67 10.81
N ASP A 1072 34.21 -5.86 9.95
CA ASP A 1072 33.50 -5.12 8.89
C ASP A 1072 32.92 -6.06 7.83
N GLU A 1073 33.71 -7.02 7.37
CA GLU A 1073 33.30 -8.02 6.37
C GLU A 1073 32.20 -8.94 6.93
N ALA A 1074 32.31 -9.34 8.21
CA ALA A 1074 31.29 -10.11 8.90
C ALA A 1074 29.97 -9.35 8.99
N GLU A 1075 30.00 -8.05 9.36
CA GLU A 1075 28.81 -7.21 9.42
C GLU A 1075 28.16 -7.07 8.03
N THR A 1076 28.93 -6.80 6.98
CA THR A 1076 28.42 -6.67 5.62
C THR A 1076 27.74 -7.96 5.16
N ALA A 1077 28.36 -9.12 5.40
CA ALA A 1077 27.79 -10.41 5.02
C ALA A 1077 26.49 -10.71 5.78
N TYR A 1078 26.41 -10.44 7.10
CA TYR A 1078 25.16 -10.62 7.85
C TYR A 1078 24.04 -9.68 7.38
N ARG A 1079 24.34 -8.42 7.06
CA ARG A 1079 23.34 -7.48 6.54
C ARG A 1079 22.83 -7.88 5.16
N SER A 1080 23.72 -8.36 4.28
CA SER A 1080 23.34 -8.85 2.95
C SER A 1080 22.33 -10.00 3.02
N ILE A 1081 22.43 -10.89 4.02
CA ILE A 1081 21.44 -11.96 4.23
C ILE A 1081 20.05 -11.40 4.58
N LEU A 1082 19.99 -10.31 5.36
CA LEU A 1082 18.73 -9.67 5.79
C LEU A 1082 18.11 -8.79 4.69
N ASP A 1083 18.92 -8.26 3.78
CA ASP A 1083 18.49 -7.38 2.70
C ASP A 1083 18.07 -8.13 1.42
N HIS A 1084 18.29 -9.44 1.33
CA HIS A 1084 18.13 -10.20 0.09
C HIS A 1084 16.87 -11.05 -0.03
N ASN A 1085 16.16 -10.83 -1.14
CA ASN A 1085 15.27 -11.81 -1.77
C ASN A 1085 16.10 -12.60 -2.81
N SER A 1086 16.56 -13.80 -2.46
CA SER A 1086 17.27 -14.68 -3.42
C SER A 1086 16.30 -15.40 -4.36
N ASP A 1087 16.77 -15.73 -5.57
CA ASP A 1087 16.03 -16.59 -6.52
C ASP A 1087 15.74 -17.95 -5.88
N ARG A 1088 14.47 -18.42 -5.97
CA ARG A 1088 14.07 -19.72 -5.42
C ARG A 1088 14.81 -20.88 -6.11
N HIS A 1089 15.53 -21.66 -5.31
CA HIS A 1089 16.24 -22.88 -5.71
C HIS A 1089 15.90 -24.02 -4.75
N PHE A 1090 16.19 -25.27 -5.13
CA PHE A 1090 16.01 -26.40 -4.22
C PHE A 1090 16.89 -26.23 -3.00
N SER A 1091 16.27 -26.05 -1.83
CA SER A 1091 16.98 -25.76 -0.61
C SER A 1091 16.48 -26.61 0.55
N SER A 1092 17.37 -26.79 1.54
CA SER A 1092 17.04 -27.33 2.85
C SER A 1092 17.73 -26.42 3.85
N THR A 1093 17.00 -25.38 4.25
CA THR A 1093 17.57 -24.24 4.98
C THR A 1093 16.87 -24.07 6.32
N ASP A 1094 17.68 -23.76 7.32
CA ASP A 1094 17.24 -23.36 8.65
C ASP A 1094 16.64 -21.96 8.57
N GLN A 1095 15.33 -21.83 8.82
CA GLN A 1095 14.63 -20.55 8.69
C GLN A 1095 15.18 -19.48 9.65
N GLY A 1096 15.80 -19.89 10.76
CA GLY A 1096 16.42 -18.95 11.68
C GLY A 1096 17.56 -18.14 11.05
N ILE A 1097 18.18 -18.61 9.96
CA ILE A 1097 19.22 -17.87 9.22
C ILE A 1097 18.67 -16.58 8.63
N PHE A 1098 17.41 -16.54 8.22
CA PHE A 1098 16.79 -15.33 7.64
C PHE A 1098 16.30 -14.33 8.69
N GLY A 1099 16.41 -14.66 9.98
CA GLY A 1099 15.97 -13.81 11.08
C GLY A 1099 16.91 -13.91 12.27
N PHE A 1100 16.40 -14.46 13.37
CA PHE A 1100 17.04 -14.35 14.67
C PHE A 1100 18.48 -14.89 14.76
N LYS A 1101 18.87 -15.90 13.98
CA LYS A 1101 20.27 -16.43 14.00
C LYS A 1101 21.23 -15.44 13.34
N THR A 1102 20.84 -14.78 12.26
CA THR A 1102 21.64 -13.72 11.63
C THR A 1102 21.67 -12.47 12.50
N TYR A 1103 20.52 -12.05 13.04
CA TYR A 1103 20.49 -10.94 13.99
C TYR A 1103 21.34 -11.21 15.23
N HIS A 1104 21.32 -12.42 15.79
CA HIS A 1104 22.13 -12.80 16.95
C HIS A 1104 23.62 -12.61 16.66
N ASN A 1105 24.12 -13.20 15.56
CA ASN A 1105 25.54 -13.09 15.23
C ASN A 1105 25.93 -11.66 14.83
N LEU A 1106 25.06 -10.92 14.15
CA LEU A 1106 25.26 -9.50 13.85
C LEU A 1106 25.37 -8.67 15.13
N ALA A 1107 24.52 -8.92 16.13
CA ALA A 1107 24.56 -8.21 17.40
C ALA A 1107 25.86 -8.49 18.17
N VAL A 1108 26.37 -9.73 18.13
CA VAL A 1108 27.69 -10.07 18.69
C VAL A 1108 28.81 -9.33 17.95
N VAL A 1109 28.81 -9.32 16.61
CA VAL A 1109 29.80 -8.58 15.82
C VAL A 1109 29.76 -7.08 16.14
N LEU A 1110 28.58 -6.48 16.26
CA LEU A 1110 28.41 -5.08 16.64
C LEU A 1110 28.92 -4.79 18.06
N ALA A 1111 28.70 -5.71 19.00
CA ALA A 1111 29.23 -5.63 20.35
C ALA A 1111 30.77 -5.70 20.36
N ASP A 1112 31.38 -6.59 19.58
CA ASP A 1112 32.85 -6.67 19.43
C ASP A 1112 33.44 -5.40 18.79
N LYS A 1113 32.68 -4.74 17.91
CA LYS A 1113 33.00 -3.41 17.36
C LYS A 1113 32.73 -2.26 18.35
N LYS A 1114 32.24 -2.56 19.55
CA LYS A 1114 31.86 -1.61 20.61
C LYS A 1114 30.73 -0.65 20.21
N ARG A 1115 29.88 -1.05 19.27
CA ARG A 1115 28.68 -0.31 18.83
C ARG A 1115 27.48 -0.70 19.69
N TRP A 1116 27.59 -0.46 21.00
CA TRP A 1116 26.68 -1.01 22.02
C TRP A 1116 25.20 -0.67 21.81
N ARG A 1117 24.88 0.56 21.37
CA ARG A 1117 23.49 0.96 21.12
C ARG A 1117 22.86 0.22 19.95
N GLU A 1118 23.66 -0.03 18.91
CA GLU A 1118 23.19 -0.74 17.72
C GLU A 1118 23.06 -2.23 18.02
N ALA A 1119 24.03 -2.80 18.74
CA ALA A 1119 23.92 -4.16 19.25
C ALA A 1119 22.67 -4.33 20.14
N ALA A 1120 22.38 -3.39 21.05
CA ALA A 1120 21.17 -3.40 21.87
C ALA A 1120 19.90 -3.37 21.02
N SER A 1121 19.84 -2.52 19.98
CA SER A 1121 18.69 -2.46 19.07
C SER A 1121 18.46 -3.78 18.34
N VAL A 1122 19.54 -4.45 17.91
CA VAL A 1122 19.44 -5.76 17.25
C VAL A 1122 19.01 -6.84 18.24
N TRP A 1123 19.52 -6.83 19.47
CA TRP A 1123 19.06 -7.75 20.52
C TRP A 1123 17.58 -7.54 20.87
N GLU A 1124 17.11 -6.28 20.97
CA GLU A 1124 15.69 -5.96 21.17
C GLU A 1124 14.82 -6.52 20.05
N GLN A 1125 15.25 -6.40 18.80
CA GLN A 1125 14.53 -6.96 17.66
C GLN A 1125 14.37 -8.48 17.79
N ILE A 1126 15.43 -9.21 18.18
CA ILE A 1126 15.33 -10.66 18.39
C ILE A 1126 14.38 -10.99 19.54
N THR A 1127 14.37 -10.23 20.63
CA THR A 1127 13.43 -10.48 21.75
C THR A 1127 11.96 -10.25 21.38
N GLN A 1128 11.70 -9.44 20.34
CA GLN A 1128 10.34 -9.20 19.82
C GLN A 1128 9.92 -10.29 18.82
N GLU A 1129 10.83 -10.68 17.92
CA GLU A 1129 10.60 -11.71 16.90
C GLU A 1129 10.53 -13.10 17.52
N GLU A 1130 11.48 -13.42 18.41
CA GLU A 1130 11.62 -14.72 19.06
C GLU A 1130 11.76 -14.60 20.58
N PRO A 1131 10.66 -14.32 21.31
CA PRO A 1131 10.69 -14.09 22.75
C PRO A 1131 11.28 -15.25 23.55
N ASN A 1132 11.19 -16.49 23.05
CA ASN A 1132 11.71 -17.67 23.75
C ASN A 1132 13.23 -17.89 23.56
N PHE A 1133 13.91 -17.06 22.75
CA PHE A 1133 15.35 -17.15 22.52
C PHE A 1133 16.16 -16.45 23.63
N ILE A 1134 16.37 -17.16 24.74
CA ILE A 1134 17.06 -16.66 25.96
C ILE A 1134 18.40 -15.92 25.69
N PRO A 1135 19.28 -16.36 24.76
CA PRO A 1135 20.52 -15.64 24.49
C PRO A 1135 20.34 -14.18 24.08
N ALA A 1136 19.22 -13.81 23.44
CA ALA A 1136 18.97 -12.41 23.08
C ALA A 1136 18.65 -11.54 24.30
N TRP A 1137 17.91 -12.07 25.27
CA TRP A 1137 17.66 -11.38 26.53
C TRP A 1137 18.95 -11.16 27.32
N ARG A 1138 19.85 -12.15 27.33
CA ARG A 1138 21.20 -12.03 27.93
C ARG A 1138 22.03 -10.96 27.24
N GLY A 1139 22.13 -11.03 25.91
CA GLY A 1139 22.89 -10.07 25.12
C GLY A 1139 22.37 -8.63 25.30
N LEU A 1140 21.05 -8.45 25.37
CA LEU A 1140 20.45 -7.16 25.65
C LEU A 1140 20.80 -6.64 27.05
N ALA A 1141 20.75 -7.50 28.07
CA ALA A 1141 21.15 -7.16 29.43
C ALA A 1141 22.62 -6.69 29.49
N GLU A 1142 23.52 -7.42 28.84
CA GLU A 1142 24.94 -7.07 28.73
C GLU A 1142 25.14 -5.73 28.03
N MET A 1143 24.40 -5.44 26.94
CA MET A 1143 24.51 -4.16 26.23
C MET A 1143 24.04 -2.99 27.10
N TYR A 1144 22.94 -3.13 27.83
CA TYR A 1144 22.47 -2.10 28.76
C TYR A 1144 23.44 -1.87 29.92
N GLN A 1145 24.10 -2.92 30.42
CA GLN A 1145 25.17 -2.77 31.41
C GLN A 1145 26.37 -1.99 30.85
N HIS A 1146 26.83 -2.31 29.64
CA HIS A 1146 27.89 -1.56 28.97
C HIS A 1146 27.52 -0.09 28.72
N LEU A 1147 26.26 0.19 28.41
CA LEU A 1147 25.73 1.54 28.21
C LEU A 1147 25.43 2.30 29.50
N LYS A 1148 25.43 1.62 30.66
CA LYS A 1148 24.90 2.13 31.94
C LYS A 1148 23.46 2.64 31.81
N ASP A 1149 22.66 1.95 31.01
CA ASP A 1149 21.26 2.31 30.77
C ASP A 1149 20.35 1.66 31.81
N GLU A 1150 20.21 2.32 32.96
CA GLU A 1150 19.33 1.87 34.05
C GLU A 1150 17.86 1.78 33.62
N LYS A 1151 17.43 2.62 32.67
CA LYS A 1151 16.06 2.60 32.15
C LYS A 1151 15.84 1.42 31.20
N GLY A 1152 16.82 1.13 30.33
CA GLY A 1152 16.84 -0.07 29.50
C GLY A 1152 16.81 -1.33 30.35
N MET A 1153 17.63 -1.41 31.40
CA MET A 1153 17.66 -2.55 32.32
C MET A 1153 16.32 -2.75 33.04
N LEU A 1154 15.66 -1.66 33.47
CA LEU A 1154 14.33 -1.74 34.08
C LEU A 1154 13.26 -2.21 33.08
N LYS A 1155 13.32 -1.75 31.83
CA LYS A 1155 12.46 -2.24 30.75
C LYS A 1155 12.64 -3.73 30.49
N LEU A 1156 13.89 -4.18 30.43
CA LEU A 1156 14.22 -5.61 30.28
C LEU A 1156 13.60 -6.43 31.42
N MET A 1157 13.75 -6.00 32.68
CA MET A 1157 13.15 -6.69 33.82
C MET A 1157 11.61 -6.75 33.75
N ASN A 1158 10.97 -5.67 33.29
CA ASN A 1158 9.52 -5.65 33.09
C ASN A 1158 9.08 -6.59 31.97
N ALA A 1159 9.83 -6.66 30.88
CA ALA A 1159 9.55 -7.57 29.77
C ALA A 1159 9.73 -9.04 30.22
N LEU A 1160 10.79 -9.37 30.96
CA LEU A 1160 10.97 -10.71 31.53
C LEU A 1160 9.83 -11.13 32.48
N ASN A 1161 9.25 -10.19 33.23
CA ASN A 1161 8.06 -10.47 34.05
C ASN A 1161 6.80 -10.82 33.23
N GLN A 1162 6.71 -10.37 31.97
CA GLN A 1162 5.60 -10.69 31.07
C GLN A 1162 5.79 -12.04 30.35
N HIS A 1163 6.98 -12.62 30.42
CA HIS A 1163 7.32 -13.92 29.86
C HIS A 1163 7.72 -14.92 30.97
N PRO A 1164 6.76 -15.39 31.80
CA PRO A 1164 7.04 -16.22 33.00
C PRO A 1164 7.71 -17.56 32.70
N GLN A 1165 7.76 -17.98 31.43
CA GLN A 1165 8.51 -19.14 30.94
C GLN A 1165 10.02 -18.93 30.87
N ILE A 1166 10.52 -17.69 30.98
CA ILE A 1166 11.94 -17.33 30.95
C ILE A 1166 12.40 -17.07 32.39
N ASN A 1167 13.35 -17.86 32.88
CA ASN A 1167 13.91 -17.68 34.22
C ASN A 1167 14.82 -16.43 34.24
N GLN A 1168 14.54 -15.50 35.16
CA GLN A 1168 15.31 -14.26 35.30
C GLN A 1168 16.75 -14.50 35.74
N GLU A 1169 16.98 -15.52 36.57
CA GLU A 1169 18.33 -15.89 37.01
C GLU A 1169 19.18 -16.35 35.81
N ASP A 1170 18.56 -17.04 34.86
CA ASP A 1170 19.24 -17.46 33.64
C ASP A 1170 19.63 -16.26 32.76
N VAL A 1171 18.91 -15.13 32.81
CA VAL A 1171 19.23 -13.94 31.98
C VAL A 1171 20.28 -13.02 32.62
N LEU A 1172 20.39 -13.04 33.94
CA LEU A 1172 21.11 -12.02 34.72
C LEU A 1172 22.43 -12.52 35.37
N ASP A 1173 23.04 -13.60 34.88
CA ASP A 1173 24.24 -14.20 35.48
C ASP A 1173 25.44 -13.21 35.56
N GLY A 1174 25.68 -12.63 36.74
CA GLY A 1174 26.77 -11.65 37.04
C GLY A 1174 26.32 -10.51 37.97
N PRO A 1175 27.19 -9.89 38.80
CA PRO A 1175 26.82 -9.36 40.12
C PRO A 1175 25.98 -8.08 40.06
N LEU A 1176 24.66 -8.24 40.02
CA LEU A 1176 23.66 -7.21 40.33
C LEU A 1176 22.82 -7.54 41.58
N SER A 1177 23.21 -8.56 42.36
CA SER A 1177 22.60 -8.93 43.64
C SER A 1177 22.91 -7.94 44.79
N ALA A 1178 23.35 -6.72 44.51
CA ALA A 1178 23.79 -5.76 45.53
C ALA A 1178 23.19 -4.34 45.41
N ALA A 1179 22.22 -4.09 44.52
CA ALA A 1179 21.59 -2.77 44.39
C ALA A 1179 20.12 -2.70 44.83
N THR A 1180 19.53 -3.79 45.33
CA THR A 1180 18.15 -3.83 45.83
C THR A 1180 17.98 -3.32 47.27
N HIS A 1181 19.02 -2.76 47.90
CA HIS A 1181 18.92 -2.19 49.25
C HIS A 1181 19.65 -0.86 49.40
N SER A 1182 19.08 0.23 48.86
CA SER A 1182 19.05 1.50 49.60
C SER A 1182 18.09 2.53 48.97
N THR A 1183 17.03 2.79 49.74
CA THR A 1183 16.47 4.12 50.05
C THR A 1183 15.66 4.91 49.00
N ALA A 1184 14.36 5.02 49.36
CA ALA A 1184 13.41 6.14 49.21
C ALA A 1184 12.62 6.27 47.91
#